data_AF-A0A7X9ANY6-F1
#
_entry.id   AF-A0A7X9ANY6-F1
#
_cell.length_a   1.000
_cell.length_b   1.000
_cell.length_c   1.000
_cell.angle_alpha   90.00
_cell.angle_beta   90.00
_cell.angle_gamma   90.00
#
_symmetry.space_group_name_H-M   'P 1'
#
loop_
_entity.id
_entity.type
_entity.pdbx_description
1 polymer ?
#
loop_
_entity_poly.entity_id
_entity_poly.type
_entity_poly.pdbx_seq_one_letter_code
_entity_poly.pdbx_strand_id
1 'polypeptide(L)'
;MSDLKYLNLLAKQFPNASSARAEIIRLRAINELPKGTEYFFSDIHGEDVGFIHLLRSASGNIRKKISELYEYELTQDAQNQLANLVYDPKRVLSILQESGRITDDWLAITIYRLINLSKYISVKYSWHSTFSKIPKEFEVIITELLFSSYEESKKNYLNSIIRFIIEEETAFAFIGALCEMIQNISVNTLHVIGDIYDRGPGPHRIMEELIDFPDVDIQWGNHDIVWMGAAAGNTACMAHVIRIGIGYNTFDFMEEGYGINLRPLSSFAAKVYADDPCERFKTRLFDTPEFGFIDDQHSAKMHKAISVIQFKLEGQLIEQYTRWNMDHRNVLKKVDFERGVYVHNGVEYPMLDTNFPTVDPDDPLRLSQEEEELVRSLEASFRNSEPLHRHIRFLYSNGSTYLSVNKNLLFHGCVPLKEDGSFQEVPVTGKQYYGRELFDELNAVIHDAYFQPEDSPKRERARDYMLYLWCGSLSPLFGKSQMSTFENFFVEDKELRREVYNPYFEHSANEDTCKMILENFGLDPETSRIINGHVPVKAKEGESPVKANGKLFVIDGGLAKAYQRRTGINGYTLIFNSHHLALAEHHDFEKIESDMGSYTPRVFIVQPMKHRLQEKHTDLGKEISARIQELRDLIEAFNRGEIKEK
;
A
#
# COMPACT_ATOMS: atom_id res chain seq x y z
N MET A 1 27.21 27.60 6.13
CA MET A 1 27.70 27.55 7.52
C MET A 1 26.53 27.15 8.38
N SER A 2 26.65 26.02 9.08
CA SER A 2 25.62 25.51 9.99
C SER A 2 25.44 26.45 11.19
N ASP A 3 24.21 26.55 11.72
CA ASP A 3 23.89 27.38 12.89
C ASP A 3 24.62 26.87 14.15
N LEU A 4 25.24 27.75 14.93
CA LEU A 4 25.91 27.42 16.20
C LEU A 4 24.98 26.72 17.20
N LYS A 5 23.69 27.06 17.22
CA LYS A 5 22.72 26.38 18.09
C LYS A 5 22.54 24.92 17.69
N TYR A 6 22.50 24.65 16.39
CA TYR A 6 22.45 23.30 15.85
C TYR A 6 23.73 22.52 16.16
N LEU A 7 24.91 23.12 15.93
CA LEU A 7 26.19 22.49 16.26
C LEU A 7 26.32 22.16 17.76
N ASN A 8 25.80 23.01 18.64
CA ASN A 8 25.75 22.71 20.08
C ASN A 8 24.85 21.51 20.43
N LEU A 9 23.79 21.26 19.65
CA LEU A 9 22.99 20.04 19.80
C LEU A 9 23.74 18.81 19.29
N LEU A 10 24.43 18.93 18.14
CA LEU A 10 25.28 17.85 17.62
C LEU A 10 26.41 17.48 18.57
N ALA A 11 27.01 18.47 19.24
CA ALA A 11 28.04 18.25 20.26
C ALA A 11 27.56 17.43 21.46
N LYS A 12 26.24 17.23 21.66
CA LYS A 12 25.73 16.29 22.67
C LYS A 12 25.92 14.83 22.26
N GLN A 13 25.83 14.53 20.96
CA GLN A 13 26.04 13.20 20.41
C GLN A 13 27.51 12.95 20.08
N PHE A 14 28.23 13.98 19.61
CA PHE A 14 29.63 13.93 19.23
C PHE A 14 30.44 14.94 20.06
N PRO A 15 30.81 14.59 21.31
CA PRO A 15 31.33 15.54 22.30
C PRO A 15 32.72 16.12 21.99
N ASN A 16 33.45 15.54 21.03
CA ASN A 16 34.79 16.00 20.65
C ASN A 16 35.08 15.72 19.17
N ALA A 17 36.12 16.37 18.62
CA ALA A 17 36.47 16.22 17.22
C ALA A 17 36.78 14.76 16.82
N SER A 18 37.30 13.94 17.75
CA SER A 18 37.58 12.52 17.49
C SER A 18 36.30 11.73 17.22
N SER A 19 35.29 11.88 18.08
CA SER A 19 33.98 11.23 17.92
C SER A 19 33.27 11.63 16.62
N ALA A 20 33.32 12.92 16.26
CA ALA A 20 32.76 13.41 15.00
C ALA A 20 33.53 12.85 13.78
N ARG A 21 34.86 12.75 13.84
CA ARG A 21 35.68 12.12 12.77
C ARG A 21 35.36 10.65 12.60
N ALA A 22 35.20 9.90 13.70
CA ALA A 22 34.83 8.48 13.65
C ALA A 22 33.48 8.30 12.92
N GLU A 23 32.50 9.15 13.22
CA GLU A 23 31.21 9.11 12.53
C GLU A 23 31.32 9.49 11.05
N ILE A 24 32.13 10.49 10.69
CA ILE A 24 32.40 10.82 9.28
C ILE A 24 32.98 9.60 8.54
N ILE A 25 33.89 8.84 9.16
CA ILE A 25 34.46 7.63 8.55
C ILE A 25 33.37 6.59 8.33
N ARG A 26 32.52 6.33 9.34
CA ARG A 26 31.38 5.39 9.24
C ARG A 26 30.44 5.77 8.11
N LEU A 27 30.00 7.03 8.08
CA LEU A 27 29.10 7.57 7.06
C LEU A 27 29.69 7.49 5.65
N ARG A 28 30.98 7.80 5.48
CA ARG A 28 31.68 7.63 4.21
C ARG A 28 31.73 6.17 3.75
N ALA A 29 31.94 5.23 4.67
CA ALA A 29 31.94 3.81 4.35
C ALA A 29 30.55 3.33 3.91
N ILE A 30 29.48 3.80 4.56
CA ILE A 30 28.09 3.50 4.17
C ILE A 30 27.82 3.98 2.74
N ASN A 31 28.26 5.18 2.37
CA ASN A 31 28.09 5.74 1.02
C ASN A 31 28.73 4.92 -0.10
N GLU A 32 29.74 4.09 0.21
CA GLU A 32 30.39 3.21 -0.77
C GLU A 32 29.70 1.84 -0.87
N LEU A 33 28.74 1.52 -0.01
CA LEU A 33 27.97 0.29 -0.11
C LEU A 33 27.11 0.29 -1.38
N PRO A 34 26.83 -0.90 -1.94
CA PRO A 34 25.86 -1.03 -3.02
C PRO A 34 24.50 -0.48 -2.62
N LYS A 35 23.82 0.18 -3.57
CA LYS A 35 22.42 0.57 -3.41
C LYS A 35 21.55 -0.64 -3.00
N GLY A 36 20.74 -0.47 -1.96
CA GLY A 36 19.70 -1.42 -1.52
C GLY A 36 18.67 -1.77 -2.61
N THR A 37 17.98 -2.89 -2.47
CA THR A 37 16.95 -3.31 -3.44
C THR A 37 15.57 -2.78 -3.05
N GLU A 38 15.00 -1.91 -3.87
CA GLU A 38 13.63 -1.39 -3.70
C GLU A 38 12.64 -2.28 -4.47
N TYR A 39 11.47 -2.49 -3.87
CA TYR A 39 10.33 -3.17 -4.50
C TYR A 39 9.14 -2.24 -4.56
N PHE A 40 8.46 -2.20 -5.70
CA PHE A 40 7.28 -1.37 -5.92
C PHE A 40 6.09 -2.28 -6.22
N PHE A 41 5.09 -2.20 -5.36
CA PHE A 41 3.78 -2.85 -5.51
C PHE A 41 2.72 -1.78 -5.70
N SER A 42 1.62 -2.14 -6.35
CA SER A 42 0.47 -1.26 -6.54
C SER A 42 -0.82 -2.05 -6.33
N ASP A 43 -1.94 -1.38 -6.10
CA ASP A 43 -3.31 -1.93 -6.13
C ASP A 43 -3.46 -3.32 -5.51
N ILE A 44 -3.07 -3.43 -4.24
CA ILE A 44 -3.11 -4.68 -3.46
C ILE A 44 -4.56 -5.11 -3.21
N HIS A 45 -5.46 -4.16 -2.92
CA HIS A 45 -6.89 -4.38 -2.77
C HIS A 45 -7.25 -5.58 -1.88
N GLY A 46 -6.69 -5.65 -0.67
CA GLY A 46 -7.04 -6.67 0.30
C GLY A 46 -6.61 -8.10 -0.04
N GLU A 47 -5.89 -8.35 -1.14
CA GLU A 47 -5.43 -9.69 -1.55
C GLU A 47 -4.17 -10.10 -0.77
N ASP A 48 -4.39 -10.32 0.52
CA ASP A 48 -3.37 -10.57 1.53
C ASP A 48 -2.51 -11.81 1.23
N VAL A 49 -3.11 -12.94 0.89
CA VAL A 49 -2.37 -14.19 0.66
C VAL A 49 -1.36 -14.01 -0.48
N GLY A 50 -1.79 -13.40 -1.60
CA GLY A 50 -0.93 -13.16 -2.75
C GLY A 50 0.16 -12.14 -2.45
N PHE A 51 -0.21 -11.01 -1.85
CA PHE A 51 0.73 -9.95 -1.50
C PHE A 51 1.80 -10.41 -0.50
N ILE A 52 1.40 -11.04 0.60
CA ILE A 52 2.31 -11.52 1.65
C ILE A 52 3.27 -12.56 1.07
N HIS A 53 2.78 -13.46 0.21
CA HIS A 53 3.65 -14.41 -0.47
C HIS A 53 4.69 -13.73 -1.37
N LEU A 54 4.28 -12.71 -2.12
CA LEU A 54 5.19 -11.94 -2.98
C LEU A 54 6.23 -11.16 -2.18
N LEU A 55 5.82 -10.56 -1.07
CA LEU A 55 6.71 -9.84 -0.16
C LEU A 55 7.72 -10.80 0.46
N ARG A 56 7.24 -11.89 1.08
CA ARG A 56 8.09 -12.88 1.77
C ARG A 56 8.96 -13.71 0.83
N SER A 57 8.61 -13.80 -0.46
CA SER A 57 9.48 -14.41 -1.47
C SER A 57 10.45 -13.44 -2.12
N ALA A 58 10.34 -12.14 -1.82
CA ALA A 58 10.99 -11.05 -2.54
C ALA A 58 10.77 -11.20 -4.06
N SER A 59 9.53 -11.50 -4.46
CA SER A 59 9.14 -11.83 -5.84
C SER A 59 10.08 -12.88 -6.47
N GLY A 60 10.31 -13.98 -5.75
CA GLY A 60 11.18 -15.09 -6.16
C GLY A 60 12.69 -14.84 -6.06
N ASN A 61 13.14 -13.64 -5.68
CA ASN A 61 14.57 -13.35 -5.56
C ASN A 61 15.26 -14.21 -4.47
N ILE A 62 14.55 -14.56 -3.39
CA ILE A 62 15.10 -15.46 -2.35
C ILE A 62 15.40 -16.84 -2.92
N ARG A 63 14.50 -17.41 -3.74
CA ARG A 63 14.72 -18.73 -4.37
C ARG A 63 15.93 -18.71 -5.29
N LYS A 64 16.13 -17.61 -6.01
CA LYS A 64 17.33 -17.36 -6.82
C LYS A 64 18.59 -17.33 -5.96
N LYS A 65 18.58 -16.63 -4.82
CA LYS A 65 19.72 -16.58 -3.89
C LYS A 65 20.05 -17.94 -3.28
N ILE A 66 19.03 -18.73 -2.93
CA ILE A 66 19.20 -20.13 -2.51
C ILE A 66 19.85 -20.95 -3.62
N SER A 67 19.38 -20.80 -4.87
CA SER A 67 19.96 -21.50 -6.01
C SER A 67 21.42 -21.14 -6.25
N GLU A 68 21.77 -19.86 -6.15
CA GLU A 68 23.14 -19.37 -6.35
C GLU A 68 24.09 -19.85 -5.24
N LEU A 69 23.62 -19.91 -3.99
CA LEU A 69 24.42 -20.32 -2.84
C LEU A 69 24.62 -21.85 -2.79
N TYR A 70 23.58 -22.62 -3.11
CA TYR A 70 23.54 -24.07 -2.93
C TYR A 70 23.51 -24.88 -4.23
N GLU A 71 23.91 -24.28 -5.36
CA GLU A 71 23.83 -24.87 -6.71
C GLU A 71 24.38 -26.31 -6.77
N TYR A 72 25.52 -26.54 -6.13
CA TYR A 72 26.22 -27.84 -6.14
C TYR A 72 26.10 -28.60 -4.81
N GLU A 73 25.33 -28.09 -3.86
CA GLU A 73 25.19 -28.66 -2.51
C GLU A 73 23.80 -29.26 -2.25
N LEU A 74 22.75 -28.69 -2.85
CA LEU A 74 21.36 -29.11 -2.65
C LEU A 74 20.68 -29.42 -3.98
N THR A 75 19.82 -30.45 -3.98
CA THR A 75 18.90 -30.72 -5.09
C THR A 75 17.90 -29.58 -5.27
N GLN A 76 17.29 -29.47 -6.45
CA GLN A 76 16.25 -28.46 -6.69
C GLN A 76 15.08 -28.57 -5.71
N ASP A 77 14.66 -29.79 -5.37
CA ASP A 77 13.60 -30.04 -4.38
C ASP A 77 14.00 -29.53 -2.99
N ALA A 78 15.23 -29.81 -2.55
CA ALA A 78 15.72 -29.33 -1.25
C ALA A 78 15.86 -27.80 -1.22
N GLN A 79 16.21 -27.18 -2.35
CA GLN A 79 16.23 -25.72 -2.49
C GLN A 79 14.80 -25.14 -2.45
N ASN A 80 13.81 -25.80 -3.07
CA ASN A 80 12.41 -25.39 -3.03
C ASN A 80 11.85 -25.51 -1.60
N GLN A 81 12.15 -26.59 -0.90
CA GLN A 81 11.76 -26.79 0.51
C GLN A 81 12.34 -25.70 1.42
N LEU A 82 13.62 -25.35 1.24
CA LEU A 82 14.23 -24.25 2.00
C LEU A 82 13.57 -22.91 1.65
N ALA A 83 13.26 -22.64 0.38
CA ALA A 83 12.55 -21.43 -0.02
C ALA A 83 11.15 -21.35 0.61
N ASN A 84 10.37 -22.44 0.55
CA ASN A 84 9.05 -22.51 1.15
C ASN A 84 9.08 -22.30 2.67
N LEU A 85 10.09 -22.87 3.36
CA LEU A 85 10.33 -22.61 4.78
C LEU A 85 10.59 -21.12 5.04
N VAL A 86 11.40 -20.48 4.20
CA VAL A 86 11.63 -19.03 4.31
C VAL A 86 10.34 -18.25 4.05
N TYR A 87 9.47 -18.66 3.14
CA TYR A 87 8.26 -17.91 2.78
C TYR A 87 7.16 -18.00 3.84
N ASP A 88 6.99 -19.16 4.45
CA ASP A 88 5.99 -19.38 5.50
C ASP A 88 6.51 -20.37 6.55
N PRO A 89 7.38 -19.91 7.48
CA PRO A 89 8.03 -20.79 8.43
C PRO A 89 7.02 -21.46 9.36
N LYS A 90 5.97 -20.74 9.79
CA LYS A 90 4.94 -21.28 10.70
C LYS A 90 4.21 -22.45 10.06
N ARG A 91 3.71 -22.28 8.83
CA ARG A 91 2.99 -23.34 8.11
C ARG A 91 3.88 -24.53 7.79
N VAL A 92 5.08 -24.29 7.27
CA VAL A 92 5.98 -25.38 6.86
C VAL A 92 6.45 -26.19 8.07
N LEU A 93 6.79 -25.55 9.19
CA LEU A 93 7.17 -26.26 10.42
C LEU A 93 6.01 -27.10 10.97
N SER A 94 4.78 -26.58 10.96
CA SER A 94 3.58 -27.35 11.36
C SER A 94 3.39 -28.61 10.50
N ILE A 95 3.49 -28.49 9.17
CA ILE A 95 3.39 -29.65 8.26
C ILE A 95 4.51 -30.68 8.54
N LEU A 96 5.74 -30.22 8.76
CA LEU A 96 6.87 -31.10 9.05
C LEU A 96 6.72 -31.80 10.41
N GLN A 97 6.17 -31.11 11.40
CA GLN A 97 5.90 -31.65 12.73
C GLN A 97 4.81 -32.73 12.68
N GLU A 98 3.68 -32.45 12.01
CA GLU A 98 2.58 -33.40 11.85
C GLU A 98 2.98 -34.66 11.07
N SER A 99 3.89 -34.51 10.09
CA SER A 99 4.43 -35.62 9.31
C SER A 99 5.58 -36.37 9.99
N GLY A 100 6.02 -35.95 11.18
CA GLY A 100 7.10 -36.60 11.93
C GLY A 100 8.47 -36.52 11.25
N ARG A 101 8.69 -35.51 10.39
CA ARG A 101 9.92 -35.33 9.61
C ARG A 101 10.99 -34.51 10.32
N ILE A 102 10.69 -33.99 11.52
CA ILE A 102 11.60 -33.13 12.30
C ILE A 102 12.47 -33.99 13.22
N THR A 103 13.78 -33.80 13.10
CA THR A 103 14.81 -34.39 13.97
C THR A 103 15.80 -33.30 14.40
N ASP A 104 16.54 -33.54 15.48
CA ASP A 104 17.60 -32.60 15.93
C ASP A 104 18.63 -32.32 14.83
N ASP A 105 18.99 -33.35 14.05
CA ASP A 105 19.88 -33.20 12.89
C ASP A 105 19.26 -32.28 11.83
N TRP A 106 17.96 -32.46 11.54
CA TRP A 106 17.26 -31.61 10.59
C TRP A 106 17.20 -30.15 11.06
N LEU A 107 16.94 -29.93 12.35
CA LEU A 107 16.95 -28.59 12.96
C LEU A 107 18.32 -27.94 12.85
N ALA A 108 19.38 -28.66 13.22
CA ALA A 108 20.75 -28.15 13.14
C ALA A 108 21.17 -27.80 11.71
N ILE A 109 20.87 -28.68 10.75
CA ILE A 109 21.17 -28.46 9.32
C ILE A 109 20.38 -27.27 8.78
N THR A 110 19.10 -27.15 9.14
CA THR A 110 18.22 -26.07 8.70
C THR A 110 18.69 -24.73 9.23
N ILE A 111 19.00 -24.64 10.52
CA ILE A 111 19.57 -23.45 11.16
C ILE A 111 20.88 -23.04 10.46
N TYR A 112 21.79 -24.00 10.22
CA TYR A 112 23.05 -23.74 9.53
C TYR A 112 22.84 -23.18 8.11
N ARG A 113 21.89 -23.75 7.36
CA ARG A 113 21.57 -23.29 6.00
C ARG A 113 21.00 -21.88 6.01
N LEU A 114 20.07 -21.58 6.92
CA LEU A 114 19.49 -20.25 7.05
C LEU A 114 20.55 -19.21 7.44
N ILE A 115 21.46 -19.52 8.36
CA ILE A 115 22.57 -18.62 8.72
C ILE A 115 23.46 -18.31 7.51
N ASN A 116 23.82 -19.32 6.72
CA ASN A 116 24.65 -19.14 5.52
C ASN A 116 23.93 -18.32 4.45
N LEU A 117 22.62 -18.54 4.27
CA LEU A 117 21.80 -17.73 3.38
C LEU A 117 21.74 -16.27 3.84
N SER A 118 21.53 -16.03 5.14
CA SER A 118 21.56 -14.68 5.73
C SER A 118 22.90 -13.99 5.52
N LYS A 119 24.03 -14.70 5.72
CA LYS A 119 25.39 -14.17 5.43
C LYS A 119 25.55 -13.82 3.96
N TYR A 120 25.07 -14.68 3.05
CA TYR A 120 25.19 -14.48 1.62
C TYR A 120 24.40 -13.25 1.13
N ILE A 121 23.20 -13.04 1.66
CA ILE A 121 22.35 -11.90 1.28
C ILE A 121 22.83 -10.59 1.93
N SER A 122 23.33 -10.65 3.18
CA SER A 122 23.68 -9.46 3.96
C SER A 122 24.94 -8.71 3.50
N VAL A 123 25.79 -9.32 2.65
CA VAL A 123 27.06 -8.73 2.16
C VAL A 123 26.90 -7.33 1.54
N LYS A 124 25.71 -6.99 1.05
CA LYS A 124 25.43 -5.69 0.39
C LYS A 124 25.08 -4.57 1.38
N TYR A 125 24.83 -4.88 2.65
CA TYR A 125 24.33 -3.93 3.64
C TYR A 125 25.37 -3.66 4.73
N SER A 126 25.21 -2.51 5.40
CA SER A 126 26.02 -2.22 6.57
C SER A 126 25.63 -3.13 7.73
N TRP A 127 26.54 -3.28 8.69
CA TRP A 127 26.26 -3.98 9.95
C TRP A 127 25.01 -3.43 10.63
N HIS A 128 24.91 -2.10 10.75
CA HIS A 128 23.81 -1.43 11.43
C HIS A 128 22.46 -1.65 10.71
N SER A 129 22.45 -1.59 9.37
CA SER A 129 21.25 -1.82 8.56
C SER A 129 20.80 -3.28 8.57
N THR A 130 21.74 -4.22 8.67
CA THR A 130 21.42 -5.64 8.83
C THR A 130 20.84 -5.89 10.22
N PHE A 131 21.45 -5.29 11.25
CA PHE A 131 21.08 -5.46 12.64
C PHE A 131 19.68 -4.95 12.96
N SER A 132 19.29 -3.79 12.40
CA SER A 132 17.94 -3.23 12.58
C SER A 132 16.82 -4.10 11.99
N LYS A 133 17.17 -5.14 11.21
CA LYS A 133 16.25 -6.07 10.56
C LYS A 133 16.23 -7.47 11.19
N ILE A 134 16.94 -7.65 12.31
CA ILE A 134 16.95 -8.90 13.07
C ILE A 134 15.84 -8.84 14.13
N PRO A 135 15.05 -9.90 14.31
CA PRO A 135 14.08 -9.98 15.41
C PRO A 135 14.75 -9.81 16.78
N LYS A 136 14.21 -8.91 17.61
CA LYS A 136 14.83 -8.44 18.87
C LYS A 136 15.11 -9.57 19.86
N GLU A 137 14.25 -10.58 19.90
CA GLU A 137 14.36 -11.72 20.81
C GLU A 137 15.64 -12.54 20.63
N PHE A 138 16.14 -12.66 19.39
CA PHE A 138 17.32 -13.45 19.04
C PHE A 138 18.48 -12.61 18.50
N GLU A 139 18.39 -11.29 18.61
CA GLU A 139 19.33 -10.32 18.04
C GLU A 139 20.80 -10.64 18.37
N VAL A 140 21.10 -10.90 19.64
CA VAL A 140 22.46 -11.21 20.12
C VAL A 140 22.99 -12.51 19.52
N ILE A 141 22.17 -13.56 19.53
CA ILE A 141 22.56 -14.91 19.09
C ILE A 141 22.75 -14.93 17.57
N ILE A 142 21.80 -14.36 16.82
CA ILE A 142 21.89 -14.25 15.37
C ILE A 142 23.12 -13.42 14.97
N THR A 143 23.37 -12.31 15.65
CA THR A 143 24.56 -11.47 15.42
C THR A 143 25.85 -12.28 15.61
N GLU A 144 25.99 -13.00 16.72
CA GLU A 144 27.17 -13.83 16.98
C GLU A 144 27.39 -14.87 15.86
N LEU A 145 26.31 -15.52 15.41
CA LEU A 145 26.35 -16.54 14.35
C LEU A 145 26.69 -15.96 12.97
N LEU A 146 26.23 -14.74 12.67
CA LEU A 146 26.49 -14.05 11.40
C LEU A 146 27.92 -13.53 11.29
N PHE A 147 28.49 -13.00 12.37
CA PHE A 147 29.78 -12.31 12.33
C PHE A 147 30.96 -13.14 12.85
N SER A 148 30.71 -14.32 13.40
CA SER A 148 31.80 -15.23 13.75
C SER A 148 32.49 -15.79 12.50
N SER A 149 33.82 -15.68 12.48
CA SER A 149 34.66 -16.37 11.50
C SER A 149 34.57 -17.89 11.73
N TYR A 150 34.44 -18.67 10.65
CA TYR A 150 34.59 -20.13 10.69
C TYR A 150 36.06 -20.53 10.84
N GLU A 151 36.81 -19.85 11.69
CA GLU A 151 38.10 -20.35 12.14
C GLU A 151 37.89 -21.67 12.90
N GLU A 152 38.81 -22.61 12.70
CA GLU A 152 38.70 -23.97 13.25
C GLU A 152 38.55 -23.99 14.79
N SER A 153 39.11 -22.98 15.45
CA SER A 153 39.00 -22.74 16.90
C SER A 153 37.59 -22.34 17.38
N LYS A 154 36.75 -21.73 16.52
CA LYS A 154 35.40 -21.25 16.88
C LYS A 154 34.26 -22.15 16.37
N LYS A 155 34.54 -23.15 15.53
CA LYS A 155 33.51 -24.09 15.04
C LYS A 155 32.76 -24.80 16.17
N ASN A 156 33.47 -25.26 17.21
CA ASN A 156 32.85 -25.92 18.36
C ASN A 156 31.93 -24.99 19.15
N TYR A 157 32.28 -23.70 19.21
CA TYR A 157 31.45 -22.68 19.86
C TYR A 157 30.15 -22.46 19.10
N LEU A 158 30.21 -22.24 17.78
CA LEU A 158 29.00 -22.05 16.95
C LEU A 158 28.10 -23.30 16.95
N ASN A 159 28.69 -24.49 16.87
CA ASN A 159 27.94 -25.74 16.96
C ASN A 159 27.28 -25.91 18.34
N SER A 160 27.92 -25.44 19.42
CA SER A 160 27.33 -25.48 20.76
C SER A 160 26.13 -24.54 20.88
N ILE A 161 26.18 -23.35 20.26
CA ILE A 161 25.01 -22.44 20.21
C ILE A 161 23.81 -23.14 19.56
N ILE A 162 24.02 -23.76 18.38
CA ILE A 162 22.94 -24.48 17.68
C ILE A 162 22.41 -25.63 18.54
N ARG A 163 23.30 -26.39 19.19
CA ARG A 163 22.89 -27.48 20.08
C ARG A 163 22.05 -26.96 21.25
N PHE A 164 22.47 -25.86 21.90
CA PHE A 164 21.72 -25.26 23.01
C PHE A 164 20.36 -24.72 22.57
N ILE A 165 20.23 -24.17 21.36
CA ILE A 165 18.92 -23.76 20.81
C ILE A 165 17.95 -24.95 20.72
N ILE A 166 18.46 -26.14 20.36
CA ILE A 166 17.66 -27.38 20.27
C ILE A 166 17.36 -27.93 21.66
N GLU A 167 18.36 -28.01 22.54
CA GLU A 167 18.23 -28.52 23.92
C GLU A 167 17.22 -27.70 24.75
N GLU A 168 17.13 -26.39 24.51
CA GLU A 168 16.18 -25.49 25.19
C GLU A 168 14.80 -25.42 24.48
N GLU A 169 14.53 -26.29 23.49
CA GLU A 169 13.26 -26.37 22.76
C GLU A 169 12.83 -25.06 22.04
N THR A 170 13.78 -24.19 21.68
CA THR A 170 13.51 -22.89 21.05
C THR A 170 13.75 -22.86 19.54
N ALA A 171 14.12 -23.99 18.94
CA ALA A 171 14.54 -24.07 17.54
C ALA A 171 13.50 -23.56 16.53
N PHE A 172 12.19 -23.74 16.78
CA PHE A 172 11.15 -23.28 15.86
C PHE A 172 11.03 -21.76 15.83
N ALA A 173 11.04 -21.13 17.00
CA ALA A 173 11.05 -19.67 17.12
C ALA A 173 12.32 -19.09 16.46
N PHE A 174 13.47 -19.72 16.70
CA PHE A 174 14.73 -19.31 16.11
C PHE A 174 14.75 -19.43 14.57
N ILE A 175 14.24 -20.54 14.03
CA ILE A 175 14.07 -20.72 12.57
C ILE A 175 13.13 -19.65 12.00
N GLY A 176 12.01 -19.38 12.68
CA GLY A 176 11.08 -18.33 12.30
C GLY A 176 11.76 -16.96 12.20
N ALA A 177 12.54 -16.60 13.23
CA ALA A 177 13.27 -15.35 13.29
C ALA A 177 14.35 -15.22 12.20
N LEU A 178 15.06 -16.31 11.87
CA LEU A 178 16.01 -16.32 10.75
C LEU A 178 15.29 -16.14 9.41
N CYS A 179 14.14 -16.77 9.21
CA CYS A 179 13.35 -16.62 7.99
C CYS A 179 12.85 -15.17 7.84
N GLU A 180 12.30 -14.58 8.91
CA GLU A 180 11.87 -13.17 8.95
C GLU A 180 13.04 -12.22 8.63
N MET A 181 14.21 -12.45 9.23
CA MET A 181 15.41 -11.68 8.90
C MET A 181 15.74 -11.79 7.39
N ILE A 182 15.73 -13.00 6.82
CA ILE A 182 16.00 -13.22 5.39
C ILE A 182 15.00 -12.47 4.51
N GLN A 183 13.72 -12.48 4.86
CA GLN A 183 12.67 -11.72 4.17
C GLN A 183 12.99 -10.21 4.21
N ASN A 184 13.25 -9.68 5.41
CA ASN A 184 13.49 -8.25 5.67
C ASN A 184 14.77 -7.71 4.99
N ILE A 185 15.84 -8.51 4.88
CA ILE A 185 17.07 -8.07 4.19
C ILE A 185 16.98 -8.25 2.66
N SER A 186 16.07 -9.10 2.17
CA SER A 186 15.90 -9.36 0.74
C SER A 186 15.13 -8.25 0.03
N VAL A 187 14.22 -7.59 0.75
CA VAL A 187 13.49 -6.38 0.33
C VAL A 187 14.02 -5.22 1.18
N ASN A 188 14.85 -4.35 0.60
CA ASN A 188 15.47 -3.29 1.41
C ASN A 188 14.44 -2.26 1.85
N THR A 189 13.67 -1.77 0.88
CA THR A 189 12.67 -0.72 0.98
C THR A 189 11.46 -1.15 0.15
N LEU A 190 10.28 -0.97 0.69
CA LEU A 190 9.01 -1.32 0.07
C LEU A 190 8.23 -0.06 -0.28
N HIS A 191 7.83 0.08 -1.54
CA HIS A 191 6.95 1.16 -2.00
C HIS A 191 5.59 0.54 -2.34
N VAL A 192 4.53 1.00 -1.67
CA VAL A 192 3.15 0.62 -1.99
C VAL A 192 2.47 1.81 -2.67
N ILE A 193 2.18 1.68 -3.96
CA ILE A 193 1.64 2.75 -4.78
C ILE A 193 0.17 2.44 -5.06
N GLY A 194 -0.74 2.99 -4.27
CA GLY A 194 -2.17 2.86 -4.48
C GLY A 194 -2.86 1.97 -3.48
N ASP A 195 -4.02 1.46 -3.92
CA ASP A 195 -5.07 1.02 -3.04
C ASP A 195 -4.70 -0.27 -2.28
N ILE A 196 -4.60 -0.17 -0.96
CA ILE A 196 -4.45 -1.32 -0.05
C ILE A 196 -5.82 -1.92 0.25
N TYR A 197 -6.84 -1.07 0.34
CA TYR A 197 -8.18 -1.44 0.80
C TYR A 197 -9.14 -1.89 -0.32
N ASP A 198 -10.22 -2.54 0.13
CA ASP A 198 -11.37 -3.03 -0.62
C ASP A 198 -11.11 -4.18 -1.61
N ARG A 199 -12.18 -4.84 -2.04
CA ARG A 199 -12.26 -5.92 -3.06
C ARG A 199 -11.75 -7.30 -2.63
N GLY A 200 -10.66 -7.37 -1.87
CA GLY A 200 -10.10 -8.60 -1.33
C GLY A 200 -10.40 -8.82 0.16
N PRO A 201 -10.10 -10.01 0.69
CA PRO A 201 -10.57 -10.45 2.01
C PRO A 201 -9.76 -9.92 3.21
N GLY A 202 -8.51 -9.48 3.03
CA GLY A 202 -7.56 -9.31 4.13
C GLY A 202 -6.80 -7.97 4.22
N PRO A 203 -7.38 -6.79 3.93
CA PRO A 203 -6.63 -5.52 4.02
C PRO A 203 -6.06 -5.28 5.44
N HIS A 204 -6.79 -5.68 6.49
CA HIS A 204 -6.31 -5.62 7.87
C HIS A 204 -5.02 -6.44 8.10
N ARG A 205 -4.88 -7.63 7.50
CA ARG A 205 -3.67 -8.46 7.63
C ARG A 205 -2.50 -7.89 6.84
N ILE A 206 -2.76 -7.31 5.67
CA ILE A 206 -1.74 -6.56 4.90
C ILE A 206 -1.19 -5.43 5.76
N MET A 207 -2.06 -4.64 6.41
CA MET A 207 -1.62 -3.53 7.25
C MET A 207 -0.76 -3.97 8.43
N GLU A 208 -1.04 -5.10 9.07
CA GLU A 208 -0.17 -5.64 10.12
C GLU A 208 1.22 -5.97 9.57
N GLU A 209 1.30 -6.65 8.42
CA GLU A 209 2.58 -6.97 7.79
C GLU A 209 3.35 -5.72 7.35
N LEU A 210 2.66 -4.67 6.88
CA LEU A 210 3.29 -3.40 6.53
C LEU A 210 3.79 -2.64 7.77
N ILE A 211 3.04 -2.67 8.89
CA ILE A 211 3.43 -2.02 10.16
C ILE A 211 4.70 -2.67 10.73
N ASP A 212 4.79 -3.99 10.65
CA ASP A 212 5.95 -4.75 11.12
C ASP A 212 7.14 -4.68 10.15
N PHE A 213 6.91 -4.24 8.90
CA PHE A 213 7.96 -4.15 7.89
C PHE A 213 8.94 -3.00 8.19
N PRO A 214 10.27 -3.22 8.09
CA PRO A 214 11.25 -2.22 8.57
C PRO A 214 11.29 -0.88 7.83
N ASP A 215 11.05 -0.87 6.52
CA ASP A 215 11.21 0.32 5.67
C ASP A 215 10.19 0.28 4.53
N VAL A 216 9.12 1.06 4.70
CA VAL A 216 7.99 1.13 3.78
C VAL A 216 7.47 2.55 3.65
N ASP A 217 7.14 2.94 2.43
CA ASP A 217 6.32 4.12 2.15
C ASP A 217 5.11 3.79 1.27
N ILE A 218 4.09 4.65 1.36
CA ILE A 218 2.79 4.44 0.74
C ILE A 218 2.39 5.68 -0.06
N GLN A 219 1.97 5.50 -1.31
CA GLN A 219 1.29 6.55 -2.07
C GLN A 219 -0.19 6.24 -2.11
N TRP A 220 -1.01 7.02 -1.41
CA TRP A 220 -2.42 6.68 -1.20
C TRP A 220 -3.20 6.64 -2.50
N GLY A 221 -4.04 5.63 -2.64
CA GLY A 221 -5.07 5.59 -3.66
C GLY A 221 -6.41 6.17 -3.18
N ASN A 222 -7.40 6.21 -4.07
CA ASN A 222 -8.70 6.75 -3.72
C ASN A 222 -9.43 5.84 -2.71
N HIS A 223 -9.26 4.51 -2.79
CA HIS A 223 -9.84 3.60 -1.81
C HIS A 223 -9.22 3.80 -0.42
N ASP A 224 -7.91 4.04 -0.32
CA ASP A 224 -7.29 4.35 0.97
C ASP A 224 -7.86 5.64 1.56
N ILE A 225 -8.04 6.67 0.73
CA ILE A 225 -8.60 7.95 1.15
C ILE A 225 -10.03 7.84 1.66
N VAL A 226 -10.89 7.00 1.06
CA VAL A 226 -12.25 6.83 1.57
C VAL A 226 -12.23 6.15 2.96
N TRP A 227 -11.31 5.22 3.20
CA TRP A 227 -11.08 4.64 4.52
C TRP A 227 -10.51 5.64 5.53
N MET A 228 -9.54 6.46 5.11
CA MET A 228 -9.00 7.55 5.94
C MET A 228 -10.09 8.57 6.29
N GLY A 229 -10.96 8.92 5.34
CA GLY A 229 -12.10 9.81 5.56
C GLY A 229 -13.15 9.21 6.50
N ALA A 230 -13.43 7.91 6.37
CA ALA A 230 -14.31 7.19 7.28
C ALA A 230 -13.75 7.21 8.72
N ALA A 231 -12.47 6.90 8.90
CA ALA A 231 -11.82 6.99 10.22
C ALA A 231 -11.73 8.42 10.76
N ALA A 232 -11.68 9.44 9.90
CA ALA A 232 -11.76 10.85 10.29
C ALA A 232 -13.17 11.30 10.71
N GLY A 233 -14.19 10.46 10.53
CA GLY A 233 -15.58 10.73 10.93
C GLY A 233 -16.50 11.20 9.79
N ASN A 234 -16.12 11.03 8.52
CA ASN A 234 -17.01 11.35 7.41
C ASN A 234 -18.02 10.22 7.19
N THR A 235 -19.30 10.50 7.42
CA THR A 235 -20.38 9.49 7.31
C THR A 235 -20.63 9.03 5.87
N ALA A 236 -20.45 9.90 4.87
CA ALA A 236 -20.56 9.51 3.46
C ALA A 236 -19.44 8.52 3.07
N CYS A 237 -18.21 8.75 3.52
CA CYS A 237 -17.11 7.81 3.35
C CYS A 237 -17.37 6.47 4.06
N MET A 238 -17.91 6.48 5.28
CA MET A 238 -18.32 5.25 5.97
C MET A 238 -19.35 4.45 5.16
N ALA A 239 -20.37 5.14 4.62
CA ALA A 239 -21.37 4.50 3.77
C ALA A 239 -20.75 3.90 2.49
N HIS A 240 -19.79 4.60 1.87
CA HIS A 240 -19.03 4.07 0.73
C HIS A 240 -18.26 2.80 1.10
N VAL A 241 -17.49 2.84 2.20
CA VAL A 241 -16.71 1.71 2.69
C VAL A 241 -17.59 0.48 2.90
N ILE A 242 -18.69 0.64 3.64
CA ILE A 242 -19.62 -0.47 3.92
C ILE A 242 -20.26 -0.98 2.62
N ARG A 243 -20.69 -0.07 1.74
CA ARG A 243 -21.30 -0.46 0.46
C ARG A 243 -20.31 -1.25 -0.41
N ILE A 244 -19.06 -0.81 -0.50
CA ILE A 244 -18.02 -1.52 -1.25
C ILE A 244 -17.80 -2.90 -0.62
N GLY A 245 -17.59 -2.97 0.69
CA GLY A 245 -17.32 -4.22 1.38
C GLY A 245 -18.44 -5.24 1.19
N ILE A 246 -19.71 -4.82 1.38
CA ILE A 246 -20.87 -5.69 1.13
C ILE A 246 -20.93 -6.10 -0.35
N GLY A 247 -20.73 -5.16 -1.28
CA GLY A 247 -20.78 -5.44 -2.72
C GLY A 247 -19.75 -6.48 -3.19
N TYR A 248 -18.61 -6.58 -2.50
CA TYR A 248 -17.56 -7.60 -2.73
C TYR A 248 -17.63 -8.79 -1.76
N ASN A 249 -18.66 -8.86 -0.93
CA ASN A 249 -18.88 -9.92 0.05
C ASN A 249 -17.73 -10.05 1.07
N THR A 250 -17.15 -8.94 1.51
CA THR A 250 -16.00 -8.91 2.42
C THR A 250 -16.44 -8.51 3.84
N PHE A 251 -17.41 -9.23 4.38
CA PHE A 251 -17.95 -8.98 5.73
C PHE A 251 -16.91 -9.25 6.83
N ASP A 252 -16.18 -10.35 6.70
CA ASP A 252 -15.24 -10.87 7.70
C ASP A 252 -14.25 -9.80 8.16
N PHE A 253 -13.60 -9.08 7.25
CA PHE A 253 -12.63 -8.07 7.68
C PHE A 253 -13.26 -6.83 8.31
N MET A 254 -14.49 -6.46 7.91
CA MET A 254 -15.17 -5.31 8.51
C MET A 254 -15.57 -5.64 9.94
N GLU A 255 -16.17 -6.81 10.18
CA GLU A 255 -16.65 -7.22 11.50
C GLU A 255 -15.52 -7.74 12.41
N GLU A 256 -14.70 -8.69 11.95
CA GLU A 256 -13.64 -9.28 12.77
C GLU A 256 -12.36 -8.45 12.74
N GLY A 257 -11.95 -7.98 11.56
CA GLY A 257 -10.72 -7.21 11.40
C GLY A 257 -10.80 -5.82 12.03
N TYR A 258 -11.93 -5.13 11.88
CA TYR A 258 -12.11 -3.77 12.38
C TYR A 258 -13.21 -3.60 13.43
N GLY A 259 -13.96 -4.64 13.81
CA GLY A 259 -14.99 -4.51 14.85
C GLY A 259 -16.18 -3.65 14.43
N ILE A 260 -16.42 -3.47 13.13
CA ILE A 260 -17.54 -2.67 12.63
C ILE A 260 -18.82 -3.47 12.80
N ASN A 261 -19.75 -2.99 13.63
CA ASN A 261 -20.98 -3.71 13.93
C ASN A 261 -22.03 -3.49 12.81
N LEU A 262 -22.24 -4.49 11.95
CA LEU A 262 -23.20 -4.43 10.86
C LEU A 262 -24.61 -4.93 11.24
N ARG A 263 -24.82 -5.39 12.48
CA ARG A 263 -26.14 -5.86 12.96
C ARG A 263 -27.24 -4.79 12.86
N PRO A 264 -27.01 -3.50 13.19
CA PRO A 264 -28.02 -2.46 12.99
C PRO A 264 -28.45 -2.33 11.53
N LEU A 265 -27.49 -2.35 10.60
CA LEU A 265 -27.77 -2.31 9.16
C LEU A 265 -28.55 -3.56 8.70
N SER A 266 -28.15 -4.73 9.19
CA SER A 266 -28.81 -6.00 8.91
C SER A 266 -30.28 -5.99 9.33
N SER A 267 -30.57 -5.60 10.58
CA SER A 267 -31.94 -5.49 11.09
C SER A 267 -32.77 -4.43 10.35
N PHE A 268 -32.18 -3.27 10.08
CA PHE A 268 -32.81 -2.20 9.31
C PHE A 268 -33.19 -2.66 7.90
N ALA A 269 -32.26 -3.30 7.19
CA ALA A 269 -32.47 -3.77 5.83
C ALA A 269 -33.57 -4.85 5.75
N ALA A 270 -33.61 -5.80 6.70
CA ALA A 270 -34.68 -6.79 6.78
C ALA A 270 -36.06 -6.16 6.97
N LYS A 271 -36.15 -5.15 7.86
CA LYS A 271 -37.42 -4.46 8.15
C LYS A 271 -37.89 -3.60 6.98
N VAL A 272 -37.00 -2.78 6.43
CA VAL A 272 -37.35 -1.76 5.42
C VAL A 272 -37.62 -2.35 4.06
N TYR A 273 -36.81 -3.33 3.64
CA TYR A 273 -36.96 -3.94 2.31
C TYR A 273 -37.82 -5.20 2.34
N ALA A 274 -38.08 -5.80 3.50
CA ALA A 274 -39.04 -6.90 3.69
C ALA A 274 -38.96 -7.99 2.60
N ASP A 275 -39.93 -8.06 1.69
CA ASP A 275 -40.01 -9.05 0.61
C ASP A 275 -39.36 -8.61 -0.71
N ASP A 276 -38.75 -7.41 -0.76
CA ASP A 276 -38.01 -6.93 -1.94
C ASP A 276 -36.86 -7.90 -2.27
N PRO A 277 -36.81 -8.42 -3.51
CA PRO A 277 -35.76 -9.35 -3.92
C PRO A 277 -34.39 -8.68 -4.10
N CYS A 278 -34.32 -7.34 -4.24
CA CYS A 278 -33.08 -6.58 -4.36
C CYS A 278 -32.10 -7.12 -5.43
N GLU A 279 -32.63 -7.66 -6.53
CA GLU A 279 -31.87 -8.41 -7.55
C GLU A 279 -30.63 -7.68 -8.10
N ARG A 280 -30.71 -6.34 -8.23
CA ARG A 280 -29.61 -5.49 -8.72
C ARG A 280 -28.46 -5.30 -7.74
N PHE A 281 -28.68 -5.66 -6.47
CA PHE A 281 -27.76 -5.44 -5.36
C PHE A 281 -27.11 -6.74 -4.87
N LYS A 282 -27.26 -7.84 -5.60
CA LYS A 282 -26.54 -9.09 -5.33
C LYS A 282 -25.03 -8.85 -5.24
N THR A 283 -24.42 -9.45 -4.24
CA THR A 283 -22.99 -9.31 -3.96
C THR A 283 -22.17 -10.09 -4.99
N ARG A 284 -20.90 -9.73 -5.16
CA ARG A 284 -19.97 -10.45 -6.02
C ARG A 284 -19.19 -11.45 -5.19
N LEU A 285 -19.34 -12.74 -5.50
CA LEU A 285 -18.59 -13.81 -4.86
C LEU A 285 -17.30 -14.08 -5.65
N PHE A 286 -16.20 -13.49 -5.19
CA PHE A 286 -14.84 -13.82 -5.68
C PHE A 286 -14.13 -14.80 -4.75
N ASP A 287 -14.45 -14.74 -3.46
CA ASP A 287 -13.90 -15.58 -2.40
C ASP A 287 -15.01 -16.23 -1.58
N THR A 288 -14.67 -17.34 -0.93
CA THR A 288 -15.58 -18.00 0.02
C THR A 288 -15.33 -17.39 1.39
N PRO A 289 -16.36 -16.83 2.08
CA PRO A 289 -16.20 -16.31 3.44
C PRO A 289 -15.62 -17.37 4.38
N GLU A 290 -14.71 -16.95 5.26
CA GLU A 290 -14.14 -17.83 6.28
C GLU A 290 -15.13 -18.00 7.44
N PHE A 291 -15.91 -16.96 7.75
CA PHE A 291 -16.88 -16.92 8.83
C PHE A 291 -18.24 -16.39 8.38
N GLY A 292 -19.30 -16.73 9.13
CA GLY A 292 -20.63 -16.12 8.99
C GLY A 292 -21.25 -16.10 7.58
N PHE A 293 -21.95 -17.18 7.18
CA PHE A 293 -22.74 -17.13 5.95
C PHE A 293 -23.95 -16.20 6.12
N ILE A 294 -23.89 -15.00 5.56
CA ILE A 294 -25.07 -14.16 5.36
C ILE A 294 -25.72 -14.60 4.05
N ASP A 295 -27.01 -14.97 4.13
CA ASP A 295 -27.80 -15.32 2.96
C ASP A 295 -27.73 -14.23 1.86
N ASP A 296 -27.55 -14.65 0.61
CA ASP A 296 -27.34 -13.76 -0.55
C ASP A 296 -28.46 -12.72 -0.70
N GLN A 297 -29.71 -13.10 -0.43
CA GLN A 297 -30.84 -12.19 -0.51
C GLN A 297 -30.78 -11.14 0.60
N HIS A 298 -30.40 -11.55 1.79
CA HIS A 298 -30.22 -10.62 2.92
C HIS A 298 -29.06 -9.64 2.68
N SER A 299 -27.93 -10.14 2.17
CA SER A 299 -26.79 -9.31 1.75
C SER A 299 -27.19 -8.28 0.69
N ALA A 300 -28.02 -8.67 -0.29
CA ALA A 300 -28.54 -7.75 -1.30
C ALA A 300 -29.42 -6.64 -0.71
N LYS A 301 -30.26 -6.96 0.29
CA LYS A 301 -31.05 -5.95 1.03
C LYS A 301 -30.15 -4.97 1.79
N MET A 302 -29.13 -5.47 2.49
CA MET A 302 -28.16 -4.61 3.19
C MET A 302 -27.43 -3.70 2.20
N HIS A 303 -27.02 -4.24 1.05
CA HIS A 303 -26.34 -3.50 0.00
C HIS A 303 -27.21 -2.39 -0.60
N LYS A 304 -28.50 -2.67 -0.86
CA LYS A 304 -29.46 -1.66 -1.32
C LYS A 304 -29.68 -0.57 -0.26
N ALA A 305 -29.91 -0.98 0.99
CA ALA A 305 -30.12 -0.07 2.11
C ALA A 305 -28.97 0.93 2.27
N ILE A 306 -27.72 0.44 2.34
CA ILE A 306 -26.56 1.32 2.50
C ILE A 306 -26.29 2.15 1.24
N SER A 307 -26.62 1.65 0.04
CA SER A 307 -26.50 2.43 -1.20
C SER A 307 -27.41 3.65 -1.21
N VAL A 308 -28.68 3.50 -0.79
CA VAL A 308 -29.61 4.63 -0.69
C VAL A 308 -29.13 5.66 0.33
N ILE A 309 -28.67 5.22 1.51
CA ILE A 309 -28.09 6.10 2.53
C ILE A 309 -26.84 6.83 2.00
N GLN A 310 -25.97 6.12 1.28
CA GLN A 310 -24.78 6.70 0.66
C GLN A 310 -25.17 7.83 -0.30
N PHE A 311 -26.14 7.63 -1.20
CA PHE A 311 -26.56 8.67 -2.14
C PHE A 311 -27.16 9.90 -1.46
N LYS A 312 -27.88 9.71 -0.35
CA LYS A 312 -28.40 10.82 0.48
C LYS A 312 -27.25 11.63 1.09
N LEU A 313 -26.31 10.96 1.75
CA LEU A 313 -25.16 11.60 2.41
C LEU A 313 -24.22 12.30 1.40
N GLU A 314 -23.96 11.68 0.25
CA GLU A 314 -23.20 12.27 -0.86
C GLU A 314 -23.88 13.54 -1.38
N GLY A 315 -25.19 13.48 -1.64
CA GLY A 315 -25.96 14.63 -2.11
C GLY A 315 -25.97 15.80 -1.12
N GLN A 316 -26.08 15.52 0.18
CA GLN A 316 -26.01 16.55 1.24
C GLN A 316 -24.68 17.31 1.20
N LEU A 317 -23.55 16.60 1.06
CA LEU A 317 -22.23 17.21 0.96
C LEU A 317 -22.04 17.98 -0.35
N ILE A 318 -22.56 17.47 -1.47
CA ILE A 318 -22.50 18.16 -2.76
C ILE A 318 -23.25 19.51 -2.69
N GLU A 319 -24.40 19.57 -2.02
CA GLU A 319 -25.15 20.82 -1.83
C GLU A 319 -24.46 21.80 -0.91
N GLN A 320 -23.81 21.29 0.14
CA GLN A 320 -23.01 22.10 1.05
C GLN A 320 -21.78 22.70 0.35
N TYR A 321 -21.14 21.95 -0.56
CA TYR A 321 -19.89 22.31 -1.23
C TYR A 321 -20.06 22.51 -2.73
N THR A 322 -20.88 23.48 -3.13
CA THR A 322 -21.15 23.83 -4.54
C THR A 322 -19.89 24.05 -5.40
N ARG A 323 -18.76 24.47 -4.80
CA ARG A 323 -17.48 24.67 -5.49
C ARG A 323 -16.83 23.39 -6.03
N TRP A 324 -17.28 22.22 -5.58
CA TRP A 324 -16.84 20.93 -6.14
C TRP A 324 -17.33 20.69 -7.56
N ASN A 325 -18.32 21.47 -8.05
CA ASN A 325 -18.93 21.30 -9.37
C ASN A 325 -19.48 19.88 -9.61
N MET A 326 -19.94 19.24 -8.54
CA MET A 326 -20.45 17.86 -8.53
C MET A 326 -21.97 17.77 -8.54
N ASP A 327 -22.71 18.87 -8.76
CA ASP A 327 -24.19 18.87 -8.77
C ASP A 327 -24.78 17.83 -9.75
N HIS A 328 -24.07 17.55 -10.85
CA HIS A 328 -24.45 16.50 -11.79
C HIS A 328 -24.47 15.08 -11.18
N ARG A 329 -23.89 14.88 -10.00
CA ARG A 329 -23.87 13.64 -9.21
C ARG A 329 -24.88 13.63 -8.06
N ASN A 330 -25.70 14.66 -7.92
CA ASN A 330 -26.84 14.65 -7.00
C ASN A 330 -27.98 13.75 -7.55
N VAL A 331 -27.73 12.44 -7.57
CA VAL A 331 -28.50 11.46 -8.36
C VAL A 331 -29.95 11.31 -7.92
N LEU A 332 -30.25 11.41 -6.62
CA LEU A 332 -31.62 11.25 -6.11
C LEU A 332 -32.54 12.40 -6.53
N LYS A 333 -32.02 13.64 -6.65
CA LYS A 333 -32.79 14.78 -7.15
C LYS A 333 -33.05 14.74 -8.66
N LYS A 334 -32.42 13.79 -9.35
CA LYS A 334 -32.61 13.54 -10.78
C LYS A 334 -33.59 12.39 -11.05
N VAL A 335 -34.19 11.81 -10.01
CA VAL A 335 -35.19 10.75 -10.14
C VAL A 335 -36.59 11.36 -10.03
N ASP A 336 -37.44 11.03 -11.00
CA ASP A 336 -38.88 11.19 -10.89
C ASP A 336 -39.45 9.89 -10.30
N PHE A 337 -39.69 9.91 -8.99
CA PHE A 337 -40.10 8.72 -8.23
C PHE A 337 -41.51 8.24 -8.57
N GLU A 338 -42.40 9.16 -9.00
CA GLU A 338 -43.77 8.79 -9.41
C GLU A 338 -43.77 8.07 -10.75
N ARG A 339 -42.99 8.56 -11.71
CA ARG A 339 -42.89 7.98 -13.06
C ARG A 339 -41.88 6.84 -13.15
N GLY A 340 -40.99 6.70 -12.16
CA GLY A 340 -39.93 5.70 -12.14
C GLY A 340 -38.87 5.94 -13.22
N VAL A 341 -38.50 7.19 -13.45
CA VAL A 341 -37.51 7.57 -14.48
C VAL A 341 -36.37 8.39 -13.89
N TYR A 342 -35.15 8.15 -14.37
CA TYR A 342 -33.97 8.96 -14.08
C TYR A 342 -33.77 9.98 -15.21
N VAL A 343 -33.67 11.27 -14.86
CA VAL A 343 -33.52 12.38 -15.80
C VAL A 343 -32.08 12.86 -15.81
N HIS A 344 -31.37 12.64 -16.91
CA HIS A 344 -29.98 13.07 -17.07
C HIS A 344 -29.83 13.89 -18.34
N ASN A 345 -29.35 15.13 -18.21
CA ASN A 345 -29.20 16.09 -19.31
C ASN A 345 -30.46 16.25 -20.19
N GLY A 346 -31.65 16.22 -19.57
CA GLY A 346 -32.93 16.34 -20.25
C GLY A 346 -33.42 15.08 -20.97
N VAL A 347 -32.69 13.96 -20.87
CA VAL A 347 -33.10 12.66 -21.38
C VAL A 347 -33.64 11.82 -20.23
N GLU A 348 -34.76 11.14 -20.46
CA GLU A 348 -35.42 10.28 -19.48
C GLU A 348 -35.03 8.81 -19.69
N TYR A 349 -34.66 8.15 -18.60
CA TYR A 349 -34.25 6.75 -18.59
C TYR A 349 -35.13 5.94 -17.64
N PRO A 350 -35.84 4.91 -18.11
CA PRO A 350 -36.61 4.03 -17.23
C PRO A 350 -35.71 3.38 -16.17
N MET A 351 -36.16 3.39 -14.92
CA MET A 351 -35.42 2.76 -13.83
C MET A 351 -35.64 1.24 -13.81
N LEU A 352 -34.57 0.51 -13.54
CA LEU A 352 -34.55 -0.95 -13.37
C LEU A 352 -35.07 -1.40 -12.00
N ASP A 353 -35.04 -0.51 -11.02
CA ASP A 353 -35.55 -0.71 -9.67
C ASP A 353 -36.14 0.62 -9.18
N THR A 354 -37.39 0.58 -8.74
CA THR A 354 -38.16 1.77 -8.34
C THR A 354 -38.54 1.74 -6.86
N ASN A 355 -38.06 0.77 -6.07
CA ASN A 355 -38.43 0.65 -4.66
C ASN A 355 -37.47 1.44 -3.76
N PHE A 356 -37.90 2.62 -3.33
CA PHE A 356 -37.18 3.53 -2.44
C PHE A 356 -37.99 3.85 -1.16
N PRO A 357 -38.19 2.87 -0.27
CA PRO A 357 -39.14 2.98 0.84
C PRO A 357 -38.79 4.07 1.87
N THR A 358 -37.55 4.57 1.87
CA THR A 358 -37.07 5.60 2.80
C THR A 358 -36.86 6.97 2.16
N VAL A 359 -37.08 7.10 0.85
CA VAL A 359 -36.87 8.37 0.13
C VAL A 359 -38.18 9.16 0.11
N ASP A 360 -38.11 10.41 0.56
CA ASP A 360 -39.19 11.38 0.44
C ASP A 360 -39.02 12.13 -0.90
N PRO A 361 -39.96 12.02 -1.86
CA PRO A 361 -39.81 12.68 -3.17
C PRO A 361 -39.65 14.19 -3.11
N ASP A 362 -40.20 14.86 -2.08
CA ASP A 362 -40.10 16.31 -1.90
C ASP A 362 -38.75 16.74 -1.29
N ASP A 363 -38.09 15.83 -0.56
CA ASP A 363 -36.76 16.04 0.00
C ASP A 363 -35.90 14.76 -0.10
N PRO A 364 -35.45 14.38 -1.32
CA PRO A 364 -34.87 13.06 -1.56
C PRO A 364 -33.56 12.78 -0.81
N LEU A 365 -32.89 13.82 -0.34
CA LEU A 365 -31.59 13.72 0.35
C LEU A 365 -31.73 13.58 1.86
N ARG A 366 -32.93 13.79 2.41
CA ARG A 366 -33.16 13.71 3.85
C ARG A 366 -33.06 12.25 4.32
N LEU A 367 -32.26 12.03 5.35
CA LEU A 367 -32.27 10.77 6.09
C LEU A 367 -33.59 10.67 6.87
N SER A 368 -34.25 9.52 6.81
CA SER A 368 -35.32 9.19 7.74
C SER A 368 -34.75 9.04 9.15
N GLN A 369 -35.61 9.15 10.17
CA GLN A 369 -35.17 9.01 11.57
C GLN A 369 -34.43 7.69 11.82
N GLU A 370 -34.93 6.58 11.26
CA GLU A 370 -34.29 5.27 11.39
C GLU A 370 -32.93 5.21 10.67
N GLU A 371 -32.77 5.90 9.55
CA GLU A 371 -31.47 6.02 8.86
C GLU A 371 -30.49 6.89 9.66
N GLU A 372 -30.93 7.98 10.28
CA GLU A 372 -30.08 8.79 11.16
C GLU A 372 -29.56 8.00 12.36
N GLU A 373 -30.43 7.22 13.01
CA GLU A 373 -30.06 6.35 14.14
C GLU A 373 -29.05 5.27 13.69
N LEU A 374 -29.28 4.68 12.51
CA LEU A 374 -28.35 3.72 11.91
C LEU A 374 -26.98 4.35 11.62
N VAL A 375 -26.94 5.51 10.95
CA VAL A 375 -25.69 6.21 10.62
C VAL A 375 -24.91 6.56 11.90
N ARG A 376 -25.58 7.04 12.96
CA ARG A 376 -24.92 7.30 14.25
C ARG A 376 -24.34 6.03 14.88
N SER A 377 -25.04 4.90 14.77
CA SER A 377 -24.52 3.63 15.28
C SER A 377 -23.29 3.16 14.49
N LEU A 378 -23.31 3.30 13.16
CA LEU A 378 -22.17 2.96 12.31
C LEU A 378 -20.97 3.88 12.61
N GLU A 379 -21.21 5.18 12.70
CA GLU A 379 -20.20 6.17 13.07
C GLU A 379 -19.51 5.82 14.40
N ALA A 380 -20.29 5.42 15.41
CA ALA A 380 -19.74 4.97 16.69
C ALA A 380 -18.84 3.73 16.53
N SER A 381 -19.16 2.79 15.63
CA SER A 381 -18.29 1.64 15.37
C SER A 381 -16.95 2.05 14.75
N PHE A 382 -16.96 2.94 13.75
CA PHE A 382 -15.73 3.41 13.11
C PHE A 382 -14.84 4.20 14.08
N ARG A 383 -15.42 5.14 14.84
CA ARG A 383 -14.69 6.00 15.78
C ARG A 383 -14.03 5.25 16.93
N ASN A 384 -14.57 4.10 17.31
CA ASN A 384 -14.07 3.31 18.45
C ASN A 384 -13.24 2.10 18.03
N SER A 385 -12.98 1.92 16.74
CA SER A 385 -12.17 0.81 16.22
C SER A 385 -10.68 1.10 16.40
N GLU A 386 -10.08 0.54 17.47
CA GLU A 386 -8.63 0.60 17.68
C GLU A 386 -7.82 0.12 16.46
N PRO A 387 -8.06 -1.09 15.90
CA PRO A 387 -7.23 -1.58 14.80
C PRO A 387 -7.34 -0.70 13.56
N LEU A 388 -8.54 -0.18 13.24
CA LEU A 388 -8.70 0.79 12.15
C LEU A 388 -7.88 2.05 12.42
N HIS A 389 -8.00 2.65 13.60
CA HIS A 389 -7.28 3.88 13.92
C HIS A 389 -5.76 3.68 13.99
N ARG A 390 -5.27 2.50 14.40
CA ARG A 390 -3.84 2.15 14.35
C ARG A 390 -3.35 2.08 12.91
N HIS A 391 -4.08 1.39 12.03
CA HIS A 391 -3.73 1.26 10.62
C HIS A 391 -3.80 2.60 9.87
N ILE A 392 -4.84 3.40 10.09
CA ILE A 392 -4.97 4.72 9.45
C ILE A 392 -3.87 5.67 9.94
N ARG A 393 -3.49 5.64 11.23
CA ARG A 393 -2.32 6.42 11.70
C ARG A 393 -1.03 6.01 10.99
N PHE A 394 -0.85 4.73 10.70
CA PHE A 394 0.29 4.24 9.95
C PHE A 394 0.29 4.79 8.51
N LEU A 395 -0.85 4.77 7.81
CA LEU A 395 -0.99 5.40 6.49
C LEU A 395 -0.61 6.88 6.52
N TYR A 396 -1.03 7.62 7.55
CA TYR A 396 -0.66 9.02 7.74
C TYR A 396 0.81 9.26 8.04
N SER A 397 1.48 8.31 8.69
CA SER A 397 2.87 8.47 9.15
C SER A 397 3.89 8.05 8.10
N ASN A 398 3.52 7.07 7.25
CA ASN A 398 4.40 6.49 6.23
C ASN A 398 3.86 6.70 4.80
N GLY A 399 2.83 7.52 4.63
CA GLY A 399 2.23 7.75 3.33
C GLY A 399 2.04 9.20 2.97
N SER A 400 1.83 9.42 1.68
CA SER A 400 1.59 10.72 1.08
C SER A 400 0.85 10.55 -0.26
N THR A 401 0.41 11.65 -0.87
CA THR A 401 -0.16 11.60 -2.24
C THR A 401 0.90 11.37 -3.32
N TYR A 402 2.17 11.68 -3.03
CA TYR A 402 3.31 11.42 -3.90
C TYR A 402 4.62 11.33 -3.12
N LEU A 403 5.64 10.68 -3.69
CA LEU A 403 7.00 10.68 -3.17
C LEU A 403 8.02 10.83 -4.29
N SER A 404 9.02 11.67 -4.08
CA SER A 404 10.21 11.75 -4.93
C SER A 404 11.38 11.06 -4.23
N VAL A 405 11.78 9.89 -4.72
CA VAL A 405 12.83 9.07 -4.09
C VAL A 405 13.67 8.33 -5.12
N ASN A 406 14.99 8.38 -4.95
CA ASN A 406 15.99 7.69 -5.77
C ASN A 406 15.83 7.91 -7.28
N LYS A 407 15.46 9.16 -7.65
CA LYS A 407 15.15 9.60 -9.02
C LYS A 407 13.86 8.99 -9.59
N ASN A 408 12.95 8.55 -8.74
CA ASN A 408 11.62 8.12 -9.11
C ASN A 408 10.59 9.09 -8.52
N LEU A 409 9.58 9.43 -9.30
CA LEU A 409 8.37 10.11 -8.85
C LEU A 409 7.27 9.05 -8.72
N LEU A 410 6.79 8.83 -7.51
CA LEU A 410 5.78 7.84 -7.18
C LEU A 410 4.44 8.55 -6.92
N PHE A 411 3.36 8.11 -7.56
CA PHE A 411 1.99 8.50 -7.23
C PHE A 411 0.98 7.50 -7.80
N HIS A 412 -0.19 7.38 -7.18
CA HIS A 412 -1.17 6.37 -7.57
C HIS A 412 -1.97 6.69 -8.84
N GLY A 413 -2.82 7.72 -8.78
CA GLY A 413 -3.78 8.02 -9.85
C GLY A 413 -3.15 8.77 -11.02
N CYS A 414 -3.35 10.09 -11.08
CA CYS A 414 -2.87 10.93 -12.16
C CYS A 414 -2.37 12.29 -11.66
N VAL A 415 -1.51 12.93 -12.45
CA VAL A 415 -1.30 14.39 -12.35
C VAL A 415 -2.30 15.05 -13.30
N PRO A 416 -3.30 15.81 -12.82
CA PRO A 416 -4.38 16.30 -13.67
C PRO A 416 -3.86 17.18 -14.81
N LEU A 417 -4.20 16.80 -16.04
CA LEU A 417 -3.87 17.55 -17.26
C LEU A 417 -5.13 18.00 -17.99
N LYS A 418 -4.98 19.04 -18.80
CA LYS A 418 -5.95 19.49 -19.80
C LYS A 418 -5.80 18.67 -21.08
N GLU A 419 -6.78 18.80 -21.98
CA GLU A 419 -6.74 18.18 -23.31
C GLU A 419 -5.51 18.59 -24.13
N ASP A 420 -4.97 19.79 -23.92
CA ASP A 420 -3.76 20.29 -24.59
C ASP A 420 -2.44 19.77 -23.97
N GLY A 421 -2.51 18.95 -22.93
CA GLY A 421 -1.36 18.38 -22.22
C GLY A 421 -0.76 19.29 -21.14
N SER A 422 -1.25 20.52 -20.97
CA SER A 422 -0.82 21.41 -19.89
C SER A 422 -1.48 21.06 -18.55
N PHE A 423 -0.91 21.53 -17.43
CA PHE A 423 -1.46 21.23 -16.11
C PHE A 423 -2.88 21.79 -15.91
N GLN A 424 -3.74 20.97 -15.32
CA GLN A 424 -5.10 21.34 -14.94
C GLN A 424 -5.10 21.96 -13.53
N GLU A 425 -5.76 23.11 -13.41
CA GLU A 425 -6.01 23.75 -12.11
C GLU A 425 -7.14 23.02 -11.37
N VAL A 426 -6.92 22.75 -10.09
CA VAL A 426 -7.85 22.05 -9.21
C VAL A 426 -8.17 22.93 -7.99
N PRO A 427 -9.46 23.13 -7.65
CA PRO A 427 -9.84 23.93 -6.50
C PRO A 427 -9.66 23.13 -5.20
N VAL A 428 -8.74 23.59 -4.35
CA VAL A 428 -8.50 23.05 -3.00
C VAL A 428 -8.70 24.18 -2.00
N THR A 429 -9.60 23.98 -1.03
CA THR A 429 -9.90 24.91 0.08
C THR A 429 -10.13 26.39 -0.31
N GLY A 430 -10.51 26.66 -1.56
CA GLY A 430 -10.81 28.00 -2.08
C GLY A 430 -9.69 28.67 -2.88
N LYS A 431 -8.57 27.98 -3.12
CA LYS A 431 -7.51 28.39 -4.05
C LYS A 431 -7.35 27.34 -5.16
N GLN A 432 -6.75 27.76 -6.27
CA GLN A 432 -6.44 26.88 -7.39
C GLN A 432 -4.99 26.43 -7.28
N TYR A 433 -4.74 25.14 -7.47
CA TYR A 433 -3.42 24.55 -7.47
C TYR A 433 -3.26 23.61 -8.67
N TYR A 434 -2.03 23.34 -9.07
CA TYR A 434 -1.70 22.42 -10.15
C TYR A 434 -0.30 21.82 -9.95
N GLY A 435 0.00 20.74 -10.66
CA GLY A 435 1.32 20.08 -10.59
C GLY A 435 1.70 19.71 -9.15
N ARG A 436 2.97 19.87 -8.77
CA ARG A 436 3.48 19.57 -7.42
C ARG A 436 2.74 20.33 -6.32
N GLU A 437 2.44 21.62 -6.54
CA GLU A 437 1.78 22.45 -5.52
C GLU A 437 0.39 21.92 -5.14
N LEU A 438 -0.32 21.30 -6.09
CA LEU A 438 -1.57 20.61 -5.80
C LEU A 438 -1.36 19.48 -4.80
N PHE A 439 -0.40 18.59 -5.06
CA PHE A 439 -0.15 17.45 -4.19
C PHE A 439 0.35 17.88 -2.80
N ASP A 440 1.18 18.93 -2.73
CA ASP A 440 1.63 19.52 -1.46
C ASP A 440 0.45 20.03 -0.61
N GLU A 441 -0.48 20.76 -1.22
CA GLU A 441 -1.69 21.23 -0.53
C GLU A 441 -2.62 20.06 -0.15
N LEU A 442 -2.78 19.06 -1.03
CA LEU A 442 -3.61 17.90 -0.73
C LEU A 442 -3.07 17.11 0.47
N ASN A 443 -1.75 16.91 0.57
CA ASN A 443 -1.15 16.30 1.75
C ASN A 443 -1.50 17.07 3.03
N ALA A 444 -1.42 18.40 3.00
CA ALA A 444 -1.78 19.23 4.15
C ALA A 444 -3.27 19.08 4.53
N VAL A 445 -4.17 19.13 3.55
CA VAL A 445 -5.62 18.96 3.77
C VAL A 445 -5.94 17.56 4.32
N ILE A 446 -5.36 16.52 3.75
CA ILE A 446 -5.59 15.13 4.20
C ILE A 446 -5.12 14.96 5.65
N HIS A 447 -3.97 15.53 6.03
CA HIS A 447 -3.52 15.56 7.43
C HIS A 447 -4.48 16.35 8.34
N ASP A 448 -4.99 17.49 7.88
CA ASP A 448 -5.92 18.30 8.65
C ASP A 448 -7.22 17.55 8.95
N ALA A 449 -7.68 16.66 8.07
CA ALA A 449 -8.90 15.87 8.27
C ALA A 449 -8.87 15.02 9.56
N TYR A 450 -7.68 14.52 9.93
CA TYR A 450 -7.51 13.57 11.03
C TYR A 450 -6.89 14.18 12.30
N PHE A 451 -5.88 15.05 12.15
CA PHE A 451 -5.08 15.54 13.29
C PHE A 451 -5.53 16.88 13.85
N GLN A 452 -6.37 17.65 13.16
CA GLN A 452 -6.91 18.89 13.72
C GLN A 452 -7.86 18.60 14.90
N PRO A 453 -8.07 19.56 15.81
CA PRO A 453 -9.09 19.44 16.86
C PRO A 453 -10.47 19.16 16.25
N GLU A 454 -11.26 18.34 16.94
CA GLU A 454 -12.54 17.81 16.43
C GLU A 454 -13.54 18.91 16.05
N ASP A 455 -13.65 19.96 16.89
CA ASP A 455 -14.58 21.08 16.68
C ASP A 455 -14.03 22.17 15.71
N SER A 456 -12.91 21.91 15.03
CA SER A 456 -12.32 22.89 14.13
C SER A 456 -13.06 22.95 12.79
N PRO A 457 -13.52 24.13 12.34
CA PRO A 457 -14.09 24.28 10.99
C PRO A 457 -13.10 23.94 9.86
N LYS A 458 -11.79 23.91 10.18
CA LYS A 458 -10.76 23.46 9.24
C LYS A 458 -10.80 21.94 9.09
N ARG A 459 -10.96 21.21 10.19
CA ARG A 459 -11.06 19.75 10.21
C ARG A 459 -12.31 19.29 9.46
N GLU A 460 -13.45 19.88 9.77
CA GLU A 460 -14.73 19.53 9.13
C GLU A 460 -14.63 19.64 7.60
N ARG A 461 -14.15 20.78 7.09
CA ARG A 461 -13.93 20.99 5.65
C ARG A 461 -12.93 20.00 5.05
N ALA A 462 -11.83 19.72 5.74
CA ALA A 462 -10.82 18.77 5.26
C ALA A 462 -11.34 17.34 5.23
N ARG A 463 -12.05 16.91 6.29
CA ARG A 463 -12.72 15.63 6.41
C ARG A 463 -13.71 15.42 5.27
N ASP A 464 -14.52 16.43 4.96
CA ASP A 464 -15.52 16.32 3.91
C ASP A 464 -14.87 16.35 2.51
N TYR A 465 -13.75 17.05 2.36
CA TYR A 465 -12.95 17.02 1.13
C TYR A 465 -12.36 15.62 0.81
N MET A 466 -12.28 14.71 1.79
CA MET A 466 -11.88 13.31 1.53
C MET A 466 -12.87 12.62 0.57
N LEU A 467 -14.16 12.96 0.63
CA LEU A 467 -15.15 12.46 -0.33
C LEU A 467 -14.88 13.00 -1.73
N TYR A 468 -14.52 14.28 -1.86
CA TYR A 468 -14.14 14.85 -3.15
C TYR A 468 -12.90 14.16 -3.73
N LEU A 469 -11.91 13.83 -2.89
CA LEU A 469 -10.74 13.08 -3.35
C LEU A 469 -11.08 11.66 -3.81
N TRP A 470 -12.11 11.04 -3.23
CA TRP A 470 -12.61 9.72 -3.62
C TRP A 470 -13.27 9.69 -5.00
N CYS A 471 -14.10 10.69 -5.34
CA CYS A 471 -14.96 10.62 -6.54
C CYS A 471 -15.07 11.90 -7.38
N GLY A 472 -14.39 12.98 -7.00
CA GLY A 472 -14.40 14.25 -7.71
C GLY A 472 -13.66 14.16 -9.05
N SER A 473 -14.21 14.80 -10.10
CA SER A 473 -13.73 14.64 -11.47
C SER A 473 -12.32 15.17 -11.74
N LEU A 474 -11.87 16.12 -10.91
CA LEU A 474 -10.51 16.67 -10.95
C LEU A 474 -9.62 16.13 -9.82
N SER A 475 -10.08 15.14 -9.05
CA SER A 475 -9.25 14.52 -8.04
C SER A 475 -8.09 13.76 -8.70
N PRO A 476 -6.83 14.01 -8.30
CA PRO A 476 -5.69 13.26 -8.80
C PRO A 476 -5.71 11.79 -8.40
N LEU A 477 -6.49 11.41 -7.37
CA LEU A 477 -6.58 10.03 -6.89
C LEU A 477 -7.67 9.23 -7.60
N PHE A 478 -8.67 9.91 -8.18
CA PHE A 478 -9.77 9.27 -8.90
C PHE A 478 -9.52 9.22 -10.42
N GLY A 479 -9.13 10.34 -11.01
CA GLY A 479 -8.68 10.41 -12.42
C GLY A 479 -9.77 10.12 -13.47
N LYS A 480 -11.05 10.25 -13.13
CA LYS A 480 -12.18 9.97 -14.04
C LYS A 480 -13.26 11.04 -13.92
N SER A 481 -14.09 11.16 -14.95
CA SER A 481 -15.13 12.19 -15.03
C SER A 481 -16.24 12.04 -14.00
N GLN A 482 -16.59 10.81 -13.64
CA GLN A 482 -17.65 10.51 -12.68
C GLN A 482 -17.53 9.09 -12.14
N MET A 483 -18.11 8.85 -10.97
CA MET A 483 -18.34 7.50 -10.46
C MET A 483 -19.78 7.07 -10.71
N SER A 484 -19.97 6.13 -11.64
CA SER A 484 -21.30 5.78 -12.17
C SER A 484 -22.05 4.73 -11.32
N THR A 485 -21.93 4.79 -9.98
CA THR A 485 -22.47 3.75 -9.08
C THR A 485 -24.00 3.65 -9.18
N PHE A 486 -24.70 4.79 -9.17
CA PHE A 486 -26.16 4.82 -9.27
C PHE A 486 -26.64 4.23 -10.60
N GLU A 487 -26.04 4.66 -11.70
CA GLU A 487 -26.37 4.23 -13.05
C GLU A 487 -26.11 2.73 -13.24
N ASN A 488 -25.07 2.18 -12.59
CA ASN A 488 -24.82 0.74 -12.60
C ASN A 488 -25.96 -0.06 -11.94
N PHE A 489 -26.57 0.45 -10.87
CA PHE A 489 -27.67 -0.24 -10.19
C PHE A 489 -29.01 -0.03 -10.91
N PHE A 490 -29.33 1.21 -11.28
CA PHE A 490 -30.69 1.62 -11.59
C PHE A 490 -30.99 1.88 -13.07
N VAL A 491 -30.00 2.03 -13.95
CA VAL A 491 -30.24 2.46 -15.33
C VAL A 491 -29.59 1.50 -16.31
N GLU A 492 -30.29 1.02 -17.33
CA GLU A 492 -29.74 0.02 -18.27
C GLU A 492 -28.66 0.58 -19.22
N ASP A 493 -28.83 1.84 -19.63
CA ASP A 493 -27.99 2.49 -20.63
C ASP A 493 -26.50 2.51 -20.23
N LYS A 494 -25.67 1.91 -21.08
CA LYS A 494 -24.22 1.79 -20.83
C LYS A 494 -23.46 3.08 -21.12
N GLU A 495 -23.97 3.97 -21.96
CA GLU A 495 -23.31 5.24 -22.25
C GLU A 495 -23.33 6.17 -21.03
N LEU A 496 -24.40 6.15 -20.24
CA LEU A 496 -24.47 6.88 -18.96
C LEU A 496 -23.45 6.37 -17.93
N ARG A 497 -22.99 5.13 -18.07
CA ARG A 497 -22.00 4.51 -17.18
C ARG A 497 -20.57 4.75 -17.67
N ARG A 498 -20.38 5.41 -18.82
CA ARG A 498 -19.07 5.63 -19.42
C ARG A 498 -18.28 6.65 -18.61
N GLU A 499 -17.17 6.19 -18.04
CA GLU A 499 -16.23 7.03 -17.31
C GLU A 499 -15.17 7.54 -18.29
N VAL A 500 -15.07 8.86 -18.44
CA VAL A 500 -14.04 9.49 -19.26
C VAL A 500 -12.82 9.69 -18.37
N TYR A 501 -11.68 9.16 -18.79
CA TYR A 501 -10.43 9.28 -18.06
C TYR A 501 -9.86 10.69 -18.17
N ASN A 502 -9.14 11.13 -17.13
CA ASN A 502 -8.40 12.39 -17.20
C ASN A 502 -7.39 12.35 -18.38
N PRO A 503 -7.19 13.47 -19.11
CA PRO A 503 -6.23 13.55 -20.23
C PRO A 503 -4.81 13.07 -19.90
N TYR A 504 -4.41 13.09 -18.63
CA TYR A 504 -3.17 12.48 -18.15
C TYR A 504 -2.93 11.08 -18.70
N PHE A 505 -3.93 10.19 -18.71
CA PHE A 505 -3.71 8.78 -19.08
C PHE A 505 -3.36 8.60 -20.56
N GLU A 506 -3.74 9.56 -21.41
CA GLU A 506 -3.33 9.61 -22.81
C GLU A 506 -1.96 10.28 -22.96
N HIS A 507 -1.82 11.49 -22.40
CA HIS A 507 -0.61 12.31 -22.54
C HIS A 507 0.62 11.72 -21.85
N SER A 508 0.45 10.95 -20.78
CA SER A 508 1.54 10.31 -20.04
C SER A 508 2.28 9.23 -20.83
N ALA A 509 1.72 8.76 -21.96
CA ALA A 509 2.44 7.90 -22.88
C ALA A 509 3.53 8.65 -23.68
N ASN A 510 3.52 9.98 -23.70
CA ASN A 510 4.49 10.83 -24.38
C ASN A 510 5.67 11.18 -23.47
N GLU A 511 6.90 11.08 -24.00
CA GLU A 511 8.14 11.40 -23.29
C GLU A 511 8.17 12.86 -22.80
N ASP A 512 7.80 13.83 -23.63
CA ASP A 512 7.87 15.27 -23.30
C ASP A 512 6.93 15.63 -22.14
N THR A 513 5.73 15.03 -22.12
CA THR A 513 4.80 15.18 -20.99
C THR A 513 5.41 14.64 -19.70
N CYS A 514 6.02 13.45 -19.73
CA CYS A 514 6.70 12.90 -18.56
C CYS A 514 7.85 13.81 -18.09
N LYS A 515 8.63 14.39 -19.01
CA LYS A 515 9.70 15.33 -18.67
C LYS A 515 9.16 16.58 -18.00
N MET A 516 8.10 17.17 -18.55
CA MET A 516 7.42 18.34 -17.97
C MET A 516 6.94 18.05 -16.54
N ILE A 517 6.34 16.87 -16.31
CA ILE A 517 5.90 16.46 -14.96
C ILE A 517 7.11 16.31 -14.03
N LEU A 518 8.16 15.58 -14.44
CA LEU A 518 9.36 15.39 -13.61
C LEU A 518 10.01 16.72 -13.22
N GLU A 519 10.15 17.65 -14.15
CA GLU A 519 10.69 18.99 -13.90
C GLU A 519 9.84 19.78 -12.91
N ASN A 520 8.51 19.73 -13.06
CA ASN A 520 7.57 20.40 -12.15
C ASN A 520 7.68 19.86 -10.71
N PHE A 521 7.98 18.56 -10.56
CA PHE A 521 8.24 17.94 -9.26
C PHE A 521 9.68 18.14 -8.75
N GLY A 522 10.53 18.87 -9.48
CA GLY A 522 11.91 19.19 -9.10
C GLY A 522 12.91 18.07 -9.37
N LEU A 523 12.58 17.12 -10.24
CA LEU A 523 13.44 16.02 -10.64
C LEU A 523 14.13 16.31 -11.98
N ASP A 524 15.31 15.72 -12.17
CA ASP A 524 16.02 15.78 -13.45
C ASP A 524 15.34 14.84 -14.46
N PRO A 525 14.71 15.36 -15.53
CA PRO A 525 13.96 14.56 -16.49
C PRO A 525 14.83 13.58 -17.27
N GLU A 526 16.15 13.79 -17.35
CA GLU A 526 17.04 12.91 -18.11
C GLU A 526 17.38 11.63 -17.33
N THR A 527 17.43 11.71 -16.01
CA THR A 527 17.80 10.58 -15.15
C THR A 527 16.65 10.01 -14.32
N SER A 528 15.53 10.73 -14.23
CA SER A 528 14.38 10.37 -13.42
C SER A 528 13.26 9.69 -14.21
N ARG A 529 12.33 9.07 -13.48
CA ARG A 529 11.21 8.28 -14.02
C ARG A 529 9.97 8.49 -13.17
N ILE A 530 8.81 8.26 -13.76
CA ILE A 530 7.52 8.19 -13.08
C ILE A 530 7.18 6.72 -12.87
N ILE A 531 6.73 6.38 -11.67
CA ILE A 531 6.15 5.09 -11.32
C ILE A 531 4.74 5.34 -10.85
N ASN A 532 3.77 4.73 -11.53
CA ASN A 532 2.35 5.04 -11.40
C ASN A 532 1.50 3.75 -11.33
N GLY A 533 0.35 3.82 -10.67
CA GLY A 533 -0.61 2.71 -10.53
C GLY A 533 -1.94 2.96 -11.24
N HIS A 534 -3.03 2.43 -10.68
CA HIS A 534 -4.45 2.76 -10.94
C HIS A 534 -5.07 2.23 -12.24
N VAL A 535 -4.36 2.29 -13.36
CA VAL A 535 -4.87 1.79 -14.64
C VAL A 535 -4.29 0.42 -14.95
N PRO A 536 -5.13 -0.61 -15.07
CA PRO A 536 -4.66 -1.96 -15.28
C PRO A 536 -3.99 -2.11 -16.64
N VAL A 537 -2.81 -2.74 -16.68
CA VAL A 537 -2.07 -2.99 -17.91
C VAL A 537 -2.66 -4.21 -18.60
N LYS A 538 -3.18 -4.03 -19.80
CA LYS A 538 -3.78 -5.12 -20.56
C LYS A 538 -2.74 -5.93 -21.31
N ALA A 539 -1.95 -6.72 -20.58
CA ALA A 539 -0.88 -7.55 -21.14
C ALA A 539 -1.40 -8.50 -22.25
N LYS A 540 -2.61 -9.04 -22.08
CA LYS A 540 -3.31 -9.85 -23.12
C LYS A 540 -3.51 -9.12 -24.46
N GLU A 541 -3.67 -7.79 -24.42
CA GLU A 541 -3.85 -6.94 -25.61
C GLU A 541 -2.50 -6.41 -26.14
N GLY A 542 -1.37 -6.83 -25.55
CA GLY A 542 -0.02 -6.43 -25.96
C GLY A 542 0.45 -5.09 -25.36
N GLU A 543 -0.27 -4.55 -24.37
CA GLU A 543 0.13 -3.31 -23.70
C GLU A 543 1.39 -3.51 -22.86
N SER A 544 2.34 -2.57 -22.97
CA SER A 544 3.58 -2.57 -22.19
C SER A 544 3.41 -1.74 -20.90
N PRO A 545 3.85 -2.26 -19.73
CA PRO A 545 3.92 -1.48 -18.49
C PRO A 545 5.00 -0.37 -18.57
N VAL A 546 5.94 -0.47 -19.50
CA VAL A 546 6.94 0.57 -19.77
C VAL A 546 6.47 1.44 -20.93
N LYS A 547 6.26 2.73 -20.67
CA LYS A 547 5.76 3.74 -21.63
C LYS A 547 6.73 4.92 -21.73
N ALA A 548 6.44 5.86 -22.64
CA ALA A 548 7.17 7.13 -22.76
C ALA A 548 8.70 6.94 -22.85
N ASN A 549 9.16 6.00 -23.69
CA ASN A 549 10.58 5.70 -23.86
C ASN A 549 11.33 5.37 -22.55
N GLY A 550 10.66 4.70 -21.61
CA GLY A 550 11.22 4.33 -20.32
C GLY A 550 11.18 5.45 -19.27
N LYS A 551 10.36 6.48 -19.46
CA LYS A 551 10.08 7.53 -18.45
C LYS A 551 8.88 7.22 -17.57
N LEU A 552 7.99 6.33 -17.99
CA LEU A 552 6.81 5.95 -17.23
C LEU A 552 6.76 4.43 -17.05
N PHE A 553 6.60 3.99 -15.81
CA PHE A 553 6.35 2.62 -15.41
C PHE A 553 4.97 2.55 -14.77
N VAL A 554 4.03 1.93 -15.47
CA VAL A 554 2.70 1.64 -14.94
C VAL A 554 2.76 0.26 -14.30
N ILE A 555 2.71 0.21 -12.98
CA ILE A 555 2.71 -1.03 -12.20
C ILE A 555 1.26 -1.28 -11.80
N ASP A 556 0.67 -2.33 -12.36
CA ASP A 556 -0.63 -2.81 -11.94
C ASP A 556 -0.43 -3.94 -10.93
N GLY A 557 -1.07 -3.79 -9.77
CA GLY A 557 -1.12 -4.81 -8.74
C GLY A 557 -1.58 -6.15 -9.26
N GLY A 558 -2.59 -6.20 -10.13
CA GLY A 558 -3.18 -7.41 -10.72
C GLY A 558 -3.56 -8.53 -9.73
N LEU A 559 -3.31 -8.36 -8.44
CA LEU A 559 -3.56 -9.29 -7.35
C LEU A 559 -5.05 -9.46 -7.17
N ALA A 560 -5.81 -8.36 -7.29
CA ALA A 560 -7.26 -8.36 -7.21
C ALA A 560 -7.89 -9.30 -8.25
N LYS A 561 -8.56 -10.35 -7.78
CA LYS A 561 -9.26 -11.33 -8.63
C LYS A 561 -10.28 -10.69 -9.56
N ALA A 562 -10.84 -9.56 -9.15
CA ALA A 562 -11.75 -8.75 -9.96
C ALA A 562 -11.13 -8.26 -11.29
N TYR A 563 -9.80 -8.09 -11.36
CA TYR A 563 -9.09 -7.61 -12.55
C TYR A 563 -8.34 -8.67 -13.34
N GLN A 564 -7.99 -9.82 -12.74
CA GLN A 564 -7.25 -10.90 -13.40
C GLN A 564 -7.87 -11.35 -14.74
N ARG A 565 -9.21 -11.34 -14.85
CA ARG A 565 -9.92 -11.64 -16.11
C ARG A 565 -9.54 -10.68 -17.24
N ARG A 566 -9.35 -9.40 -16.92
CA ARG A 566 -9.03 -8.31 -17.88
C ARG A 566 -7.55 -8.23 -18.20
N THR A 567 -6.68 -8.36 -17.19
CA THR A 567 -5.21 -8.21 -17.33
C THR A 567 -4.56 -9.46 -17.94
N GLY A 568 -5.00 -10.64 -17.49
CA GLY A 568 -4.44 -11.93 -17.91
C GLY A 568 -3.18 -12.40 -17.18
N ILE A 569 -2.73 -11.62 -16.20
CA ILE A 569 -1.61 -11.89 -15.29
C ILE A 569 -1.98 -11.36 -13.91
N ASN A 570 -1.27 -11.79 -12.87
CA ASN A 570 -1.47 -11.36 -11.48
C ASN A 570 -0.63 -10.12 -11.12
N GLY A 571 -0.45 -9.25 -12.11
CA GLY A 571 0.25 -7.97 -11.98
C GLY A 571 1.76 -8.03 -12.18
N TYR A 572 2.38 -6.87 -11.97
CA TYR A 572 3.82 -6.68 -12.04
C TYR A 572 4.37 -6.19 -10.71
N THR A 573 5.61 -6.57 -10.40
CA THR A 573 6.42 -5.90 -9.38
C THR A 573 7.64 -5.29 -10.04
N LEU A 574 7.87 -3.99 -9.84
CA LEU A 574 9.12 -3.37 -10.26
C LEU A 574 10.16 -3.57 -9.16
N ILE A 575 11.38 -3.92 -9.57
CA ILE A 575 12.51 -4.18 -8.68
C ILE A 575 13.65 -3.24 -9.12
N PHE A 576 14.08 -2.36 -8.22
CA PHE A 576 15.21 -1.46 -8.46
C PHE A 576 16.40 -1.78 -7.55
N ASN A 577 17.40 -2.47 -8.10
CA ASN A 577 18.62 -2.82 -7.38
C ASN A 577 19.84 -2.04 -7.89
N SER A 578 21.01 -2.29 -7.30
CA SER A 578 22.27 -1.63 -7.69
C SER A 578 22.75 -1.90 -9.12
N HIS A 579 22.20 -2.89 -9.83
CA HIS A 579 22.61 -3.27 -11.18
C HIS A 579 21.59 -2.90 -12.26
N HIS A 580 20.30 -2.91 -11.95
CA HIS A 580 19.25 -2.72 -12.94
C HIS A 580 17.88 -2.39 -12.32
N LEU A 581 16.98 -1.92 -13.18
CA LEU A 581 15.53 -2.01 -13.01
C LEU A 581 15.02 -3.26 -13.72
N ALA A 582 14.14 -4.01 -13.06
CA ALA A 582 13.49 -5.18 -13.63
C ALA A 582 12.00 -5.24 -13.27
N LEU A 583 11.21 -5.83 -14.16
CA LEU A 583 9.81 -6.17 -13.91
C LEU A 583 9.69 -7.67 -13.65
N ALA A 584 9.11 -8.05 -12.50
CA ALA A 584 8.67 -9.40 -12.24
C ALA A 584 7.19 -9.51 -12.64
N GLU A 585 6.90 -10.33 -13.65
CA GLU A 585 5.56 -10.65 -14.11
C GLU A 585 5.02 -11.85 -13.33
N HIS A 586 3.83 -11.68 -12.75
CA HIS A 586 3.23 -12.70 -11.90
C HIS A 586 2.11 -13.47 -12.59
N HIS A 587 2.01 -14.77 -12.32
CA HIS A 587 0.97 -15.66 -12.86
C HIS A 587 0.23 -16.37 -11.72
N ASP A 588 -0.78 -17.18 -12.06
CA ASP A 588 -1.60 -17.87 -11.06
C ASP A 588 -0.78 -18.65 -10.05
N PHE A 589 -0.89 -18.20 -8.81
CA PHE A 589 -0.44 -18.88 -7.61
C PHE A 589 -1.52 -19.89 -7.24
N GLU A 590 -1.74 -20.93 -8.05
CA GLU A 590 -2.46 -22.07 -7.49
C GLU A 590 -1.64 -22.58 -6.30
N LYS A 591 -2.35 -22.74 -5.18
CA LYS A 591 -1.86 -22.92 -3.82
C LYS A 591 -0.59 -23.77 -3.80
N ILE A 592 0.36 -23.44 -2.91
CA ILE A 592 1.39 -24.39 -2.49
C ILE A 592 0.66 -25.59 -1.86
N GLU A 593 0.28 -26.57 -2.70
CA GLU A 593 -0.38 -27.82 -2.33
C GLU A 593 0.67 -28.86 -1.86
N SER A 594 1.96 -28.61 -2.13
CA SER A 594 3.07 -29.42 -1.66
C SER A 594 4.33 -28.59 -1.41
N ASP A 595 5.19 -29.06 -0.50
CA ASP A 595 6.51 -28.49 -0.17
C ASP A 595 7.56 -28.62 -1.30
N MET A 596 7.19 -29.23 -2.43
CA MET A 596 8.07 -29.60 -3.53
C MET A 596 8.19 -28.52 -4.62
N GLY A 597 7.25 -27.57 -4.71
CA GLY A 597 7.28 -26.45 -5.67
C GLY A 597 7.52 -25.12 -4.98
N SER A 598 8.33 -24.23 -5.58
CA SER A 598 8.44 -22.82 -5.16
C SER A 598 8.05 -21.92 -6.32
N TYR A 599 7.09 -21.01 -6.11
CA TYR A 599 6.70 -20.03 -7.12
C TYR A 599 7.89 -19.15 -7.51
N THR A 600 8.08 -18.94 -8.82
CA THR A 600 9.10 -18.02 -9.36
C THR A 600 8.48 -17.21 -10.49
N PRO A 601 8.46 -15.87 -10.39
CA PRO A 601 7.91 -15.03 -11.45
C PRO A 601 8.85 -14.92 -12.64
N ARG A 602 8.31 -14.46 -13.76
CA ARG A 602 9.13 -14.17 -14.95
C ARG A 602 9.73 -12.77 -14.81
N VAL A 603 11.06 -12.69 -14.70
CA VAL A 603 11.76 -11.42 -14.49
C VAL A 603 12.38 -10.90 -15.78
N PHE A 604 12.07 -9.66 -16.14
CA PHE A 604 12.59 -8.97 -17.30
C PHE A 604 13.43 -7.76 -16.87
N ILE A 605 14.68 -7.69 -17.31
CA ILE A 605 15.51 -6.50 -17.10
C ILE A 605 15.05 -5.43 -18.10
N VAL A 606 14.42 -4.38 -17.59
CA VAL A 606 13.93 -3.25 -18.40
C VAL A 606 15.00 -2.20 -18.61
N GLN A 607 15.90 -2.01 -17.62
CA GLN A 607 16.99 -1.06 -17.76
C GLN A 607 18.22 -1.48 -16.95
N PRO A 608 19.34 -1.84 -17.60
CA PRO A 608 20.61 -2.03 -16.91
C PRO A 608 21.23 -0.69 -16.51
N MET A 609 21.90 -0.65 -15.36
CA MET A 609 22.68 0.51 -14.92
C MET A 609 24.07 0.48 -15.57
N LYS A 610 24.54 1.63 -16.05
CA LYS A 610 25.87 1.77 -16.70
C LYS A 610 27.02 1.35 -15.80
N HIS A 611 26.86 1.56 -14.50
CA HIS A 611 27.77 1.12 -13.45
C HIS A 611 26.92 0.68 -12.26
N ARG A 612 27.51 -0.14 -11.37
CA ARG A 612 26.83 -0.55 -10.14
C ARG A 612 26.56 0.68 -9.27
N LEU A 613 25.31 0.94 -8.94
CA LEU A 613 24.91 2.03 -8.06
C LEU A 613 25.35 1.74 -6.63
N GLN A 614 25.74 2.81 -5.94
CA GLN A 614 26.13 2.83 -4.54
C GLN A 614 25.20 3.78 -3.78
N GLU A 615 25.21 3.71 -2.45
CA GLU A 615 24.38 4.59 -1.62
C GLU A 615 24.66 6.08 -1.87
N LYS A 616 25.89 6.49 -2.19
CA LYS A 616 26.15 7.90 -2.58
C LYS A 616 25.36 8.40 -3.80
N HIS A 617 24.74 7.51 -4.58
CA HIS A 617 23.89 7.86 -5.72
C HIS A 617 22.40 7.93 -5.38
N THR A 618 22.01 7.56 -4.14
CA THR A 618 20.64 7.59 -3.62
C THR A 618 20.36 8.90 -2.89
N ASP A 619 19.10 9.13 -2.51
CA ASP A 619 18.74 10.27 -1.68
C ASP A 619 19.30 10.13 -0.26
N LEU A 620 19.34 8.91 0.29
CA LEU A 620 20.05 8.61 1.54
C LEU A 620 21.53 9.02 1.44
N GLY A 621 22.20 8.77 0.31
CA GLY A 621 23.56 9.23 0.10
C GLY A 621 23.74 10.74 0.13
N LYS A 622 22.74 11.50 -0.34
CA LYS A 622 22.73 12.97 -0.27
C LYS A 622 22.58 13.42 1.19
N GLU A 623 21.67 12.80 1.95
CA GLU A 623 21.48 13.07 3.38
C GLU A 623 22.74 12.76 4.18
N ILE A 624 23.36 11.60 3.94
CA ILE A 624 24.64 11.21 4.54
C ILE A 624 25.72 12.24 4.22
N SER A 625 25.77 12.72 2.97
CA SER A 625 26.75 13.73 2.55
C SER A 625 26.53 15.08 3.24
N ALA A 626 25.28 15.50 3.41
CA ALA A 626 24.92 16.69 4.19
C ALA A 626 25.34 16.53 5.65
N ARG A 627 25.04 15.37 6.27
CA ARG A 627 25.43 15.06 7.64
C ARG A 627 26.94 15.07 7.85
N ILE A 628 27.70 14.53 6.90
CA ILE A 628 29.17 14.61 6.91
C ILE A 628 29.64 16.08 6.91
N GLN A 629 28.99 16.95 6.14
CA GLN A 629 29.33 18.36 6.13
C GLN A 629 29.03 19.05 7.46
N GLU A 630 27.88 18.76 8.07
CA GLU A 630 27.53 19.26 9.42
C GLU A 630 28.55 18.83 10.49
N LEU A 631 29.03 17.59 10.42
CA LEU A 631 30.07 17.09 11.33
C LEU A 631 31.43 17.77 11.09
N ARG A 632 31.74 18.15 9.84
CA ARG A 632 32.95 18.96 9.56
C ARG A 632 32.83 20.36 10.12
N ASP A 633 31.67 21.00 9.96
CA ASP A 633 31.38 22.30 10.56
C ASP A 633 31.51 22.23 12.10
N LEU A 634 31.03 21.14 12.73
CA LEU A 634 31.20 20.90 14.16
C LEU A 634 32.68 20.79 14.58
N ILE A 635 33.48 20.03 13.82
CA ILE A 635 34.93 19.90 14.08
C ILE A 635 35.62 21.27 13.97
N GLU A 636 35.23 22.09 13.00
CA GLU A 636 35.75 23.44 12.86
C GLU A 636 35.37 24.34 14.04
N ALA A 637 34.13 24.26 14.54
CA ALA A 637 33.69 24.97 15.72
C ALA A 637 34.47 24.56 17.00
N PHE A 638 34.80 23.27 17.15
CA PHE A 638 35.71 22.81 18.21
C PHE A 638 37.12 23.41 18.06
N ASN A 639 37.69 23.36 16.85
CA ASN A 639 39.03 23.88 16.59
C ASN A 639 39.14 25.40 16.85
N ARG A 640 38.07 26.15 16.58
CA ARG A 640 37.99 27.60 16.82
C ARG A 640 37.65 27.96 18.27
N GLY A 641 37.29 26.98 19.10
CA GLY A 641 36.87 27.19 20.50
C GLY A 641 35.48 27.81 20.64
N GLU A 642 34.69 27.86 19.56
CA GLU A 642 33.29 28.32 19.57
C GLU A 642 32.40 27.36 20.35
N ILE A 643 32.74 26.06 20.31
CA ILE A 643 32.16 25.01 21.14
C ILE A 643 33.31 24.33 21.89
N LYS A 644 33.12 24.08 23.19
CA LYS A 644 34.10 23.35 23.99
C LYS A 644 33.88 21.85 23.85
N GLU A 645 34.96 21.12 23.59
CA GLU A 645 34.96 19.66 23.69
C GLU A 645 34.62 19.21 25.12
N LYS A 646 34.02 18.03 25.25
CA LYS A 646 33.61 17.43 26.53
C LYS A 646 34.19 16.04 26.73
#